data_AF-A0A2H0SN43-F1
#
_entry.id   AF-A0A2H0SN43-F1
#
_cell.length_a   1.000
_cell.length_b   1.000
_cell.length_c   1.000
_cell.angle_alpha   90.00
_cell.angle_beta   90.00
_cell.angle_gamma   90.00
#
_symmetry.space_group_name_H-M   'P 1'
#
loop_
_entity.id
_entity.type
_entity.pdbx_description
1 polymer ?
#
loop_
_entity_poly.entity_id
_entity_poly.type
_entity_poly.pdbx_seq_one_letter_code
_entity_poly.pdbx_strand_id
1 'polypeptide(L)'
;MSPADFAAGWWRLRHRGDDAWGLLTRSGQITQLEHVQASNGSSPIHDLRNIHTAANLRVAHDRYVTSGPRRPENAQPFFLSDGAFTLGLAHNGNLPVAVVQRLRELLHKPLPVIASDSWVMTQFLLESRQKYKTWEETFVAMLPLLQGAFSLACLTDENVIYAIRDPWEIRPLCLGRKNETWVVASESVALANMGAQYVREVEPGEIVRLNPDGSSGSTLYAQADERRCVLETIYFSKNESVHDGQTIREQRRRLGELVGARFKEKKIAIDCVIPILNSGKQMSIGVSHALEMDNTEAISIATELRSFIQNTPTARTEIVNQKHVVDGGYIQGKRILLCDDSLVRGTSLSALLAKIREHNPAEIHIVLGSEPVVDICEWGIDLPTREELFVFQLLQTRPDWNNTEEYEAWLSKVEHLVAKKLGVDSVTYLDRTSVNKALKRSENQLCRHCFGGSDPIENNPPTYRVEHLEALRKQKVLFFASGSGTNVENVLQQMQDGKILAKPIGVVTNKRDGGVMDRARAFGVETTVFSAKTYELDILSFIVSHPEGIPDVIVLAGWMRILSDEFLEKIEKLGVTIVNLHPALLSGKGAGFVATAAGRVPELRGADVIEQAHQKPLAEMPVTGATVHQVLPAHKVDTGRVIIKEEVARREDETLAELTARIHKAEYRILPIAIQRILLERLKV
;
A
#
# COMPACT_ATOMS: atom_id res chain seq x y z
N MET A 1 -12.09 -2.26 22.85
CA MET A 1 -11.16 -1.11 22.88
C MET A 1 -11.82 0.07 23.60
N SER A 2 -11.09 0.89 24.37
CA SER A 2 -11.69 2.05 25.06
C SER A 2 -11.88 3.25 24.12
N PRO A 3 -12.82 4.17 24.37
CA PRO A 3 -12.94 5.43 23.64
C PRO A 3 -11.66 6.28 23.67
N ALA A 4 -10.93 6.25 24.80
CA ALA A 4 -9.68 6.97 24.97
C ALA A 4 -8.58 6.43 24.04
N ASP A 5 -8.49 5.11 23.89
CA ASP A 5 -7.57 4.48 22.93
C ASP A 5 -7.87 4.98 21.52
N PHE A 6 -9.14 4.91 21.10
CA PHE A 6 -9.59 5.35 19.78
C PHE A 6 -9.25 6.84 19.53
N ALA A 7 -9.54 7.71 20.50
CA ALA A 7 -9.22 9.13 20.41
C ALA A 7 -7.71 9.38 20.28
N ALA A 8 -6.86 8.64 21.00
CA ALA A 8 -5.42 8.77 20.92
C ALA A 8 -4.88 8.36 19.54
N GLY A 9 -5.37 7.25 18.98
CA GLY A 9 -4.99 6.81 17.64
C GLY A 9 -5.48 7.77 16.56
N TRP A 10 -6.73 8.21 16.64
CA TRP A 10 -7.29 9.19 15.70
C TRP A 10 -6.53 10.52 15.75
N TRP A 11 -6.22 11.04 16.94
CA TRP A 11 -5.41 12.25 17.10
C TRP A 11 -4.06 12.15 16.38
N ARG A 12 -3.48 10.96 16.30
CA ARG A 12 -2.22 10.75 15.60
C ARG A 12 -2.35 10.94 14.08
N LEU A 13 -3.55 10.88 13.52
CA LEU A 13 -3.83 11.12 12.10
C LEU A 13 -4.13 12.59 11.75
N ARG A 14 -4.24 13.50 12.72
CA ARG A 14 -4.56 14.92 12.48
C ARG A 14 -3.66 15.66 11.49
N HIS A 15 -2.44 15.20 11.29
CA HIS A 15 -1.54 15.76 10.27
C HIS A 15 -2.06 15.58 8.84
N ARG A 16 -2.96 14.62 8.62
CA ARG A 16 -3.66 14.40 7.36
C ARG A 16 -4.87 15.31 7.16
N GLY A 17 -5.19 16.19 8.11
CA GLY A 17 -6.39 17.02 8.05
C GLY A 17 -6.59 17.87 9.30
N ASP A 18 -6.49 19.19 9.15
CA ASP A 18 -6.79 20.16 10.20
C ASP A 18 -7.97 21.08 9.83
N ASP A 19 -8.70 20.73 8.78
CA ASP A 19 -9.79 21.55 8.25
C ASP A 19 -11.09 21.43 9.05
N ALA A 20 -11.54 20.20 9.13
CA ALA A 20 -12.76 19.76 9.76
C ALA A 20 -12.56 18.34 10.25
N TRP A 21 -13.43 17.89 11.13
CA TRP A 21 -13.43 16.51 11.60
C TRP A 21 -14.86 16.05 11.87
N GLY A 22 -15.07 14.74 11.79
CA GLY A 22 -16.33 14.13 12.16
C GLY A 22 -16.15 12.75 12.74
N LEU A 23 -17.16 12.31 13.48
CA LEU A 23 -17.22 11.03 14.17
C LEU A 23 -18.62 10.45 14.05
N LEU A 24 -18.68 9.20 13.60
CA LEU A 24 -19.87 8.37 13.61
C LEU A 24 -19.70 7.26 14.64
N THR A 25 -20.67 7.09 15.54
CA THR A 25 -20.68 6.02 16.55
C THR A 25 -21.99 5.26 16.54
N ARG A 26 -21.95 3.99 16.95
CA ARG A 26 -23.15 3.14 17.06
C ARG A 26 -23.14 2.26 18.32
N SER A 27 -24.17 2.42 19.15
CA SER A 27 -24.57 1.56 20.30
C SER A 27 -26.08 1.34 20.25
N GLY A 28 -26.56 0.46 19.38
CA GLY A 28 -27.98 0.31 19.09
C GLY A 28 -28.53 1.46 18.24
N GLN A 29 -28.46 2.70 18.73
CA GLN A 29 -28.71 3.93 17.97
C GLN A 29 -27.40 4.51 17.38
N ILE A 30 -27.54 5.26 16.30
CA ILE A 30 -26.43 5.97 15.64
C ILE A 30 -26.34 7.38 16.19
N THR A 31 -25.12 7.82 16.46
CA THR A 31 -24.81 9.21 16.83
C THR A 31 -23.73 9.73 15.89
N GLN A 32 -24.01 10.84 15.22
CA GLN A 32 -23.08 11.55 14.35
C GLN A 32 -22.69 12.88 15.00
N LEU A 33 -21.40 13.19 15.00
CA LEU A 33 -20.82 14.44 15.45
C LEU A 33 -20.00 15.03 14.31
N GLU A 34 -20.21 16.30 14.00
CA GLU A 34 -19.52 17.04 12.94
C GLU A 34 -19.00 18.36 13.49
N HIS A 35 -17.77 18.74 13.13
CA HIS A 35 -17.17 19.98 13.61
C HIS A 35 -16.21 20.58 12.57
N VAL A 36 -16.32 21.90 12.36
CA VAL A 36 -15.34 22.69 11.58
C VAL A 36 -14.42 23.42 12.53
N GLN A 37 -13.12 23.33 12.27
CA GLN A 37 -12.18 24.02 13.13
C GLN A 37 -12.26 25.54 12.89
N ALA A 38 -12.72 26.28 13.90
CA ALA A 38 -12.54 27.73 13.95
C ALA A 38 -11.03 28.03 13.98
N SER A 39 -10.61 29.20 13.48
CA SER A 39 -9.20 29.62 13.38
C SER A 39 -8.40 29.57 14.69
N ASN A 40 -9.04 29.30 15.84
CA ASN A 40 -8.44 29.19 17.17
C ASN A 40 -8.72 27.80 17.80
N GLY A 41 -8.11 26.74 17.28
CA GLY A 41 -7.49 25.69 18.10
C GLY A 41 -8.29 24.94 19.19
N SER A 42 -9.59 24.69 19.07
CA SER A 42 -10.22 23.69 19.95
C SER A 42 -9.66 22.30 19.60
N SER A 43 -9.05 21.64 20.59
CA SER A 43 -8.62 20.25 20.45
C SER A 43 -9.86 19.36 20.47
N PRO A 44 -10.11 18.50 19.44
CA PRO A 44 -11.16 17.50 19.49
C PRO A 44 -11.16 16.70 20.79
N ILE A 45 -10.01 16.49 21.44
CA ILE A 45 -9.91 15.79 22.74
C ILE A 45 -10.88 16.33 23.80
N HIS A 46 -11.20 17.63 23.79
CA HIS A 46 -12.14 18.20 24.76
C HIS A 46 -13.59 17.78 24.48
N ASP A 47 -14.00 17.73 23.21
CA ASP A 47 -15.31 17.22 22.78
C ASP A 47 -15.38 15.68 22.86
N LEU A 48 -14.24 15.01 22.68
CA LEU A 48 -14.12 13.56 22.72
C LEU A 48 -14.29 12.95 24.13
N ARG A 49 -14.12 13.74 25.20
CA ARG A 49 -14.42 13.31 26.58
C ARG A 49 -15.90 13.01 26.80
N ASN A 50 -16.78 13.56 25.96
CA ASN A 50 -18.22 13.35 26.02
C ASN A 50 -18.73 12.33 24.99
N ILE A 51 -17.83 11.63 24.26
CA ILE A 51 -18.26 10.53 23.39
C ILE A 51 -18.97 9.50 24.25
N HIS A 52 -20.20 9.13 23.86
CA HIS A 52 -20.92 8.01 24.46
C HIS A 52 -20.02 6.76 24.47
N THR A 53 -19.57 6.41 25.66
CA THR A 53 -18.56 5.38 25.91
C THR A 53 -19.09 3.97 25.68
N ALA A 54 -20.39 3.82 25.46
CA ALA A 54 -21.08 2.56 25.22
C ALA A 54 -21.11 2.09 23.74
N ALA A 55 -20.64 2.91 22.79
CA ALA A 55 -20.59 2.52 21.37
C ALA A 55 -19.61 1.38 21.09
N ASN A 56 -20.04 0.38 20.32
CA ASN A 56 -19.18 -0.74 19.92
C ASN A 56 -18.50 -0.49 18.57
N LEU A 57 -19.05 0.42 17.75
CA LEU A 57 -18.52 0.78 16.43
C LEU A 57 -18.27 2.29 16.37
N ARG A 58 -17.13 2.68 15.79
CA ARG A 58 -16.69 4.07 15.64
C ARG A 58 -15.98 4.25 14.31
N VAL A 59 -16.34 5.29 13.56
CA VAL A 59 -15.64 5.72 12.34
C VAL A 59 -15.41 7.21 12.45
N ALA A 60 -14.18 7.66 12.27
CA ALA A 60 -13.83 9.07 12.34
C ALA A 60 -13.02 9.50 11.13
N HIS A 61 -13.04 10.80 10.85
CA HIS A 61 -12.31 11.36 9.72
C HIS A 61 -11.78 12.75 10.04
N ASP A 62 -10.54 13.00 9.62
CA ASP A 62 -9.92 14.31 9.61
C ASP A 62 -9.86 14.80 8.16
N ARG A 63 -10.47 15.97 7.89
CA ARG A 63 -10.51 16.53 6.54
C ARG A 63 -9.28 17.40 6.26
N TYR A 64 -8.68 17.17 5.10
CA TYR A 64 -7.86 18.12 4.36
C TYR A 64 -8.66 18.55 3.13
N VAL A 65 -8.61 19.82 2.75
CA VAL A 65 -9.43 20.31 1.64
C VAL A 65 -8.82 19.86 0.31
N THR A 66 -9.41 18.85 -0.32
CA THR A 66 -9.08 18.40 -1.69
C THR A 66 -10.21 18.72 -2.66
N SER A 67 -11.47 18.61 -2.21
CA SER A 67 -12.68 18.92 -2.96
C SER A 67 -13.73 19.59 -2.07
N GLY A 68 -14.55 20.47 -2.65
CA GLY A 68 -15.63 21.19 -1.96
C GLY A 68 -15.19 22.29 -0.98
N PRO A 69 -16.06 23.25 -0.63
CA PRO A 69 -15.68 24.39 0.21
C PRO A 69 -15.38 24.01 1.67
N ARG A 70 -14.68 24.88 2.39
CA ARG A 70 -14.37 24.77 3.83
C ARG A 70 -15.64 25.01 4.68
N ARG A 71 -16.50 24.01 4.82
CA ARG A 71 -17.78 24.12 5.54
C ARG A 71 -18.14 22.85 6.31
N PRO A 72 -18.97 22.94 7.39
CA PRO A 72 -19.32 21.78 8.21
C PRO A 72 -20.03 20.69 7.44
N GLU A 73 -20.80 21.05 6.43
CA GLU A 73 -21.56 20.11 5.60
C GLU A 73 -20.65 19.22 4.73
N ASN A 74 -19.33 19.47 4.73
CA ASN A 74 -18.33 18.63 4.09
C ASN A 74 -17.49 17.82 5.09
N ALA A 75 -17.79 17.89 6.40
CA ALA A 75 -17.12 17.09 7.42
C ALA A 75 -17.60 15.63 7.31
N GLN A 76 -16.67 14.74 6.97
CA GLN A 76 -16.90 13.30 6.96
C GLN A 76 -16.74 12.72 8.38
N PRO A 77 -17.28 11.52 8.68
CA PRO A 77 -17.99 10.61 7.79
C PRO A 77 -19.38 11.12 7.40
N PHE A 78 -19.77 10.95 6.14
CA PHE A 78 -21.15 11.20 5.71
C PHE A 78 -22.05 10.06 6.14
N PHE A 79 -23.17 10.36 6.79
CA PHE A 79 -24.18 9.37 7.17
C PHE A 79 -25.49 9.64 6.44
N LEU A 80 -25.83 8.80 5.47
CA LEU A 80 -27.01 8.93 4.62
C LEU A 80 -27.98 7.75 4.81
N SER A 81 -29.27 7.99 4.58
CA SER A 81 -30.32 6.97 4.61
C SER A 81 -31.37 7.20 3.53
N ASP A 82 -31.89 6.11 2.96
CA ASP A 82 -33.02 6.09 2.02
C ASP A 82 -34.33 5.57 2.68
N GLY A 83 -34.30 5.38 4.00
CA GLY A 83 -35.38 4.80 4.80
C GLY A 83 -35.30 3.28 4.97
N ALA A 84 -34.71 2.56 4.01
CA ALA A 84 -34.52 1.11 4.09
C ALA A 84 -33.11 0.74 4.58
N PHE A 85 -32.10 1.46 4.10
CA PHE A 85 -30.69 1.24 4.38
C PHE A 85 -30.02 2.51 4.92
N THR A 86 -28.86 2.32 5.55
CA THR A 86 -28.04 3.44 6.03
C THR A 86 -26.57 3.20 5.73
N LEU A 87 -25.87 4.24 5.29
CA LEU A 87 -24.43 4.20 5.01
C LEU A 87 -23.72 5.39 5.66
N GLY A 88 -22.81 5.08 6.57
CA GLY A 88 -21.76 5.98 7.04
C GLY A 88 -20.49 5.76 6.22
N LEU A 89 -19.87 6.79 5.64
CA LEU A 89 -18.69 6.64 4.80
C LEU A 89 -17.66 7.73 5.10
N ALA A 90 -16.43 7.29 5.42
CA ALA A 90 -15.24 8.13 5.47
C ALA A 90 -14.31 7.74 4.32
N HIS A 91 -13.82 8.74 3.59
CA HIS A 91 -13.05 8.60 2.36
C HIS A 91 -11.77 9.44 2.41
N ASN A 92 -10.64 8.76 2.28
CA ASN A 92 -9.34 9.36 1.99
C ASN A 92 -8.99 9.11 0.53
N GLY A 93 -9.02 10.16 -0.30
CA GLY A 93 -8.77 10.06 -1.74
C GLY A 93 -9.43 11.17 -2.54
N ASN A 94 -9.64 10.92 -3.83
CA ASN A 94 -10.38 11.81 -4.72
C ASN A 94 -10.97 11.05 -5.92
N LEU A 95 -12.21 11.36 -6.29
CA LEU A 95 -12.78 10.96 -7.58
C LEU A 95 -12.62 12.09 -8.62
N PRO A 96 -12.18 11.78 -9.85
CA PRO A 96 -12.11 12.77 -10.93
C PRO A 96 -13.47 13.40 -11.22
N VAL A 97 -13.47 14.67 -11.62
CA VAL A 97 -14.71 15.44 -11.91
C VAL A 97 -15.60 14.71 -12.92
N ALA A 98 -15.01 14.16 -13.98
CA ALA A 98 -15.73 13.40 -15.00
C ALA A 98 -16.44 12.16 -14.42
N VAL A 99 -15.81 11.49 -13.45
CA VAL A 99 -16.42 10.32 -12.78
C VAL A 99 -17.55 10.78 -11.85
N VAL A 100 -17.33 11.83 -11.06
CA VAL A 100 -18.39 12.43 -10.22
C VAL A 100 -19.61 12.80 -11.07
N GLN A 101 -19.40 13.43 -12.23
CA GLN A 101 -20.49 13.78 -13.14
C GLN A 101 -21.21 12.52 -13.66
N ARG A 102 -20.49 11.48 -14.07
CA ARG A 102 -21.10 10.20 -14.49
C ARG A 102 -21.94 9.58 -13.38
N LEU A 103 -21.46 9.58 -12.14
CA LEU A 103 -22.21 9.06 -11.00
C LEU A 103 -23.49 9.87 -10.73
N ARG A 104 -23.44 11.20 -10.89
CA ARG A 104 -24.62 12.08 -10.80
C ARG A 104 -25.67 11.72 -11.85
N GLU A 105 -25.24 11.48 -13.08
CA GLU A 105 -26.13 11.09 -14.18
C GLU A 105 -26.80 9.74 -13.90
N LEU A 106 -26.05 8.76 -13.38
CA LEU A 106 -26.56 7.42 -13.02
C LEU A 106 -27.51 7.43 -11.82
N LEU A 107 -27.40 8.41 -10.91
CA LEU A 107 -28.27 8.53 -9.74
C LEU A 107 -29.69 8.96 -10.09
N HIS A 108 -29.90 9.63 -11.23
CA HIS A 108 -31.20 10.19 -11.65
C HIS A 108 -31.93 11.01 -10.56
N LYS A 109 -31.18 11.63 -9.64
CA LYS A 109 -31.71 12.45 -8.54
C LYS A 109 -30.97 13.77 -8.44
N PRO A 110 -31.65 14.87 -8.05
CA PRO A 110 -30.98 16.12 -7.75
C PRO A 110 -30.10 15.92 -6.51
N LEU A 111 -28.82 16.23 -6.62
CA LEU A 111 -27.89 16.22 -5.50
C LEU A 111 -27.60 17.66 -5.06
N PRO A 112 -27.12 17.87 -3.83
CA PRO A 112 -26.67 19.19 -3.40
C PRO A 112 -25.65 19.78 -4.38
N VAL A 113 -25.79 21.08 -4.66
CA VAL A 113 -24.91 21.82 -5.60
C VAL A 113 -23.45 21.76 -5.14
N ILE A 114 -23.22 21.73 -3.82
CA ILE A 114 -21.89 21.70 -3.20
C ILE A 114 -21.45 20.30 -2.76
N ALA A 115 -22.14 19.22 -3.18
CA ALA A 115 -21.78 17.87 -2.76
C ALA A 115 -20.37 17.50 -3.26
N SER A 116 -19.49 17.18 -2.30
CA SER A 116 -18.16 16.62 -2.56
C SER A 116 -18.25 15.27 -3.27
N ASP A 117 -17.15 14.84 -3.87
CA ASP A 117 -16.99 13.52 -4.47
C ASP A 117 -17.37 12.39 -3.48
N SER A 118 -16.97 12.55 -2.22
CA SER A 118 -17.22 11.63 -1.12
C SER A 118 -18.72 11.53 -0.80
N TRP A 119 -19.45 12.65 -0.83
CA TRP A 119 -20.91 12.65 -0.65
C TRP A 119 -21.62 11.96 -1.82
N VAL A 120 -21.22 12.28 -3.06
CA VAL A 120 -21.77 11.65 -4.27
C VAL A 120 -21.53 10.15 -4.26
N MET A 121 -20.33 9.71 -3.86
CA MET A 121 -19.98 8.31 -3.69
C MET A 121 -20.88 7.64 -2.64
N THR A 122 -21.09 8.27 -1.49
CA THR A 122 -21.95 7.73 -0.42
C THR A 122 -23.38 7.55 -0.91
N GLN A 123 -23.95 8.55 -1.58
CA GLN A 123 -25.31 8.46 -2.12
C GLN A 123 -25.41 7.38 -3.21
N PHE A 124 -24.44 7.31 -4.12
CA PHE A 124 -24.41 6.32 -5.20
C PHE A 124 -24.41 4.88 -4.67
N LEU A 125 -23.58 4.60 -3.67
CA LEU A 125 -23.50 3.28 -3.04
C LEU A 125 -24.79 2.95 -2.28
N LEU A 126 -25.36 3.91 -1.55
CA LEU A 126 -26.62 3.74 -0.84
C LEU A 126 -27.78 3.39 -1.77
N GLU A 127 -27.98 4.16 -2.83
CA GLU A 127 -29.07 3.92 -3.80
C GLU A 127 -28.91 2.61 -4.57
N SER A 128 -27.68 2.10 -4.66
CA SER A 128 -27.38 0.83 -5.31
C SER A 128 -27.64 -0.38 -4.40
N ARG A 129 -27.69 -0.19 -3.08
CA ARG A 129 -27.84 -1.27 -2.09
C ARG A 129 -29.07 -2.13 -2.29
N GLN A 130 -30.18 -1.54 -2.72
CA GLN A 130 -31.45 -2.23 -2.99
C GLN A 130 -31.38 -3.26 -4.13
N LYS A 131 -30.36 -3.18 -5.01
CA LYS A 131 -30.18 -4.09 -6.14
C LYS A 131 -29.48 -5.40 -5.77
N TYR A 132 -28.95 -5.49 -4.54
CA TYR A 132 -28.11 -6.60 -4.08
C TYR A 132 -28.58 -7.11 -2.72
N LYS A 133 -28.14 -8.31 -2.33
CA LYS A 133 -28.56 -8.92 -1.06
C LYS A 133 -27.79 -8.35 0.13
N THR A 134 -26.50 -8.04 -0.07
CA THR A 134 -25.58 -7.58 0.99
C THR A 134 -24.85 -6.29 0.59
N TRP A 135 -24.31 -5.58 1.59
CA TRP A 135 -23.40 -4.46 1.33
C TRP A 135 -22.13 -4.91 0.61
N GLU A 136 -21.60 -6.08 0.94
CA GLU A 136 -20.43 -6.66 0.25
C GLU A 136 -20.67 -6.84 -1.26
N GLU A 137 -21.80 -7.42 -1.66
CA GLU A 137 -22.19 -7.53 -3.07
C GLU A 137 -22.35 -6.16 -3.75
N THR A 138 -22.93 -5.20 -3.03
CA THR A 138 -23.09 -3.83 -3.51
C THR A 138 -21.75 -3.20 -3.81
N PHE A 139 -20.78 -3.33 -2.89
CA PHE A 139 -19.44 -2.80 -3.08
C PHE A 139 -18.73 -3.48 -4.24
N VAL A 140 -18.77 -4.82 -4.32
CA VAL A 140 -18.16 -5.57 -5.44
C VAL A 140 -18.68 -5.06 -6.78
N ALA A 141 -19.99 -4.84 -6.91
CA ALA A 141 -20.57 -4.42 -8.16
C ALA A 141 -20.31 -2.93 -8.49
N MET A 142 -20.30 -2.05 -7.48
CA MET A 142 -20.33 -0.60 -7.69
C MET A 142 -18.96 0.07 -7.60
N LEU A 143 -18.01 -0.43 -6.81
CA LEU A 143 -16.66 0.15 -6.69
C LEU A 143 -15.91 0.28 -8.03
N PRO A 144 -16.02 -0.66 -8.99
CA PRO A 144 -15.43 -0.50 -10.33
C PRO A 144 -15.90 0.77 -11.07
N LEU A 145 -17.06 1.33 -10.71
CA LEU A 145 -17.61 2.52 -11.35
C LEU A 145 -17.03 3.82 -10.79
N LEU A 146 -16.35 3.78 -9.64
CA LEU A 146 -15.83 4.97 -8.97
C LEU A 146 -14.52 5.50 -9.59
N GLN A 147 -13.72 4.65 -10.26
CA GLN A 147 -12.53 5.03 -11.04
C GLN A 147 -11.73 6.22 -10.45
N GLY A 148 -11.30 6.07 -9.20
CA GLY A 148 -10.58 7.10 -8.47
C GLY A 148 -9.71 6.48 -7.38
N ALA A 149 -8.87 7.31 -6.76
CA ALA A 149 -8.06 6.90 -5.63
C ALA A 149 -8.93 6.97 -4.37
N PHE A 150 -9.02 5.87 -3.61
CA PHE A 150 -9.80 5.85 -2.37
C PHE A 150 -9.33 4.78 -1.38
N SER A 151 -9.28 5.19 -0.11
CA SER A 151 -9.34 4.31 1.04
C SER A 151 -10.58 4.67 1.85
N LEU A 152 -11.45 3.69 2.08
CA LEU A 152 -12.77 3.89 2.68
C LEU A 152 -12.88 3.15 4.02
N ALA A 153 -13.60 3.77 4.96
CA ALA A 153 -14.18 3.10 6.11
C ALA A 153 -15.70 3.34 6.09
N CYS A 154 -16.46 2.26 5.92
CA CYS A 154 -17.91 2.30 5.74
C CYS A 154 -18.61 1.63 6.93
N LEU A 155 -19.49 2.35 7.63
CA LEU A 155 -20.38 1.80 8.66
C LEU A 155 -21.77 1.57 8.07
N THR A 156 -22.26 0.33 8.09
CA THR A 156 -23.54 -0.04 7.47
C THR A 156 -24.65 -0.33 8.48
N ASP A 157 -25.89 -0.43 8.00
CA ASP A 157 -27.04 -0.86 8.81
C ASP A 157 -26.91 -2.28 9.40
N GLU A 158 -26.05 -3.13 8.82
CA GLU A 158 -25.70 -4.49 9.28
C GLU A 158 -24.88 -4.51 10.59
N ASN A 159 -24.57 -3.34 11.17
CA ASN A 159 -23.60 -3.17 12.26
C ASN A 159 -22.18 -3.64 11.87
N VAL A 160 -21.78 -3.49 10.62
CA VAL A 160 -20.48 -3.93 10.12
C VAL A 160 -19.67 -2.72 9.69
N ILE A 161 -18.36 -2.76 9.91
CA ILE A 161 -17.41 -1.81 9.30
C ILE A 161 -16.74 -2.50 8.12
N TYR A 162 -16.83 -1.90 6.94
CA TYR A 162 -16.07 -2.32 5.77
C TYR A 162 -14.88 -1.37 5.58
N ALA A 163 -13.68 -1.94 5.45
CA ALA A 163 -12.47 -1.24 5.04
C ALA A 163 -12.16 -1.58 3.59
N ILE A 164 -12.06 -0.58 2.71
CA ILE A 164 -12.00 -0.80 1.27
C ILE A 164 -10.85 0.01 0.69
N ARG A 165 -10.03 -0.59 -0.18
CA ARG A 165 -8.94 0.09 -0.87
C ARG A 165 -9.09 -0.03 -2.38
N ASP A 166 -8.83 1.07 -3.10
CA ASP A 166 -8.79 1.11 -4.55
C ASP A 166 -7.76 0.10 -5.12
N PRO A 167 -7.93 -0.40 -6.37
CA PRO A 167 -7.02 -1.39 -6.94
C PRO A 167 -5.65 -0.84 -7.31
N TRP A 168 -5.48 0.48 -7.31
CA TRP A 168 -4.22 1.15 -7.59
C TRP A 168 -3.41 1.47 -6.35
N GLU A 169 -3.92 1.17 -5.16
CA GLU A 169 -3.15 1.32 -3.93
C GLU A 169 -2.63 2.75 -3.67
N ILE A 170 -3.27 3.77 -4.26
CA ILE A 170 -2.74 5.15 -4.23
C ILE A 170 -2.78 5.71 -2.81
N ARG A 171 -3.86 5.41 -2.07
CA ARG A 171 -4.07 5.87 -0.69
C ARG A 171 -3.78 4.76 0.32
N PRO A 172 -3.18 5.09 1.48
CA PRO A 172 -2.82 4.08 2.46
C PRO A 172 -4.01 3.67 3.32
N LEU A 173 -4.06 2.37 3.63
CA LEU A 173 -5.04 1.78 4.54
C LEU A 173 -4.46 0.52 5.18
N CYS A 174 -4.55 0.41 6.50
CA CYS A 174 -4.00 -0.72 7.24
C CYS A 174 -4.93 -1.22 8.35
N LEU A 175 -4.73 -2.48 8.72
CA LEU A 175 -5.47 -3.19 9.74
C LEU A 175 -4.61 -3.42 10.98
N GLY A 176 -5.24 -3.23 12.13
CA GLY A 176 -4.71 -3.61 13.43
C GLY A 176 -5.74 -4.36 14.26
N ARG A 177 -5.27 -5.00 15.32
CA ARG A 177 -6.11 -5.75 16.26
C ARG A 177 -5.69 -5.48 17.70
N LYS A 178 -6.66 -5.23 18.56
CA LYS A 178 -6.48 -5.15 20.02
C LYS A 178 -7.49 -6.07 20.68
N ASN A 179 -7.02 -7.21 21.19
CA ASN A 179 -7.88 -8.31 21.66
C ASN A 179 -8.82 -8.75 20.52
N GLU A 180 -10.13 -8.80 20.75
CA GLU A 180 -11.14 -9.11 19.72
C GLU A 180 -11.59 -7.89 18.89
N THR A 181 -11.04 -6.70 19.15
CA THR A 181 -11.42 -5.48 18.41
C THR A 181 -10.51 -5.28 17.20
N TRP A 182 -11.11 -5.25 16.01
CA TRP A 182 -10.45 -4.79 14.79
C TRP A 182 -10.40 -3.26 14.72
N VAL A 183 -9.31 -2.77 14.12
CA VAL A 183 -9.11 -1.35 13.84
C VAL A 183 -8.63 -1.23 12.40
N VAL A 184 -9.19 -0.26 11.68
CA VAL A 184 -8.69 0.18 10.39
C VAL A 184 -8.25 1.64 10.50
N ALA A 185 -7.14 1.99 9.87
CA ALA A 185 -6.62 3.35 9.85
C ALA A 185 -5.82 3.61 8.57
N SER A 186 -5.77 4.87 8.12
CA SER A 186 -4.92 5.26 7.00
C SER A 186 -3.44 5.00 7.27
N GLU A 187 -3.00 5.02 8.54
CA GLU A 187 -1.60 4.77 8.93
C GLU A 187 -1.46 3.94 10.20
N SER A 188 -0.42 3.11 10.24
CA SER A 188 -0.14 2.21 11.37
C SER A 188 0.25 2.94 12.65
N VAL A 189 0.70 4.19 12.57
CA VAL A 189 1.00 5.01 13.76
C VAL A 189 -0.26 5.24 14.61
N ALA A 190 -1.45 5.26 14.00
CA ALA A 190 -2.70 5.31 14.74
C ALA A 190 -2.88 4.04 15.58
N LEU A 191 -2.69 2.87 14.97
CA LEU A 191 -2.80 1.56 15.63
C LEU A 191 -1.87 1.47 16.85
N ALA A 192 -0.61 1.86 16.68
CA ALA A 192 0.38 1.88 17.75
C ALA A 192 -0.06 2.76 18.93
N ASN A 193 -0.64 3.93 18.65
CA ASN A 193 -1.14 4.84 19.69
C ASN A 193 -2.42 4.32 20.38
N MET A 194 -3.21 3.47 19.71
CA MET A 194 -4.33 2.77 20.34
C MET A 194 -3.89 1.56 21.17
N GLY A 195 -2.61 1.18 21.12
CA GLY A 195 -2.10 -0.09 21.64
C GLY A 195 -2.64 -1.30 20.88
N ALA A 196 -2.98 -1.14 19.60
CA ALA A 196 -3.36 -2.23 18.70
C ALA A 196 -2.12 -2.77 17.99
N GLN A 197 -2.04 -4.09 17.86
CA GLN A 197 -1.02 -4.75 17.07
C GLN A 197 -1.30 -4.51 15.59
N TYR A 198 -0.30 -4.05 14.84
CA TYR A 198 -0.37 -4.00 13.38
C TYR A 198 -0.47 -5.42 12.81
N VAL A 199 -1.44 -5.64 11.91
CA VAL A 199 -1.66 -6.94 11.26
C VAL A 199 -1.09 -6.91 9.85
N ARG A 200 -1.58 -6.00 8.99
CA ARG A 200 -1.16 -5.84 7.60
C ARG A 200 -1.73 -4.57 6.96
N GLU A 201 -1.28 -4.25 5.75
CA GLU A 201 -1.99 -3.32 4.87
C GLU A 201 -3.26 -3.99 4.31
N VAL A 202 -4.26 -3.18 3.96
CA VAL A 202 -5.38 -3.62 3.11
C VAL A 202 -4.85 -3.74 1.69
N GLU A 203 -5.10 -4.86 1.03
CA GLU A 203 -4.57 -5.14 -0.31
C GLU A 203 -5.25 -4.24 -1.35
N PRO A 204 -4.59 -3.94 -2.49
CA PRO A 204 -5.23 -3.20 -3.58
C PRO A 204 -6.45 -3.97 -4.11
N GLY A 205 -7.61 -3.30 -4.19
CA GLY A 205 -8.83 -3.91 -4.70
C GLY A 205 -9.53 -4.83 -3.68
N GLU A 206 -9.22 -4.69 -2.40
CA GLU A 206 -9.76 -5.49 -1.30
C GLU A 206 -10.90 -4.78 -0.56
N ILE A 207 -11.93 -5.55 -0.21
CA ILE A 207 -13.00 -5.21 0.73
C ILE A 207 -12.81 -6.10 1.95
N VAL A 208 -12.54 -5.49 3.11
CA VAL A 208 -12.40 -6.18 4.39
C VAL A 208 -13.64 -5.93 5.23
N ARG A 209 -14.37 -6.98 5.56
CA ARG A 209 -15.56 -6.96 6.42
C ARG A 209 -15.15 -7.19 7.86
N LEU A 210 -15.41 -6.23 8.76
CA LEU A 210 -15.10 -6.32 10.20
C LEU A 210 -16.40 -6.46 10.99
N ASN A 211 -16.64 -7.65 11.53
CA ASN A 211 -17.89 -7.98 12.22
C ASN A 211 -17.82 -7.64 13.72
N PRO A 212 -18.96 -7.32 14.37
CA PRO A 212 -19.02 -7.02 15.80
C PRO A 212 -18.56 -8.16 16.72
N ASP A 213 -18.65 -9.40 16.25
CA ASP A 213 -18.25 -10.60 17.01
C ASP A 213 -16.73 -10.83 17.01
N GLY A 214 -15.95 -9.95 16.36
CA GLY A 214 -14.50 -10.05 16.24
C GLY A 214 -14.04 -10.89 15.05
N SER A 215 -14.94 -11.50 14.29
CA SER A 215 -14.60 -12.14 13.02
C SER A 215 -14.35 -11.10 11.92
N SER A 216 -13.55 -11.47 10.92
CA SER A 216 -13.30 -10.66 9.74
C SER A 216 -13.44 -11.50 8.47
N GLY A 217 -13.94 -10.88 7.39
CA GLY A 217 -13.93 -11.44 6.05
C GLY A 217 -13.17 -10.54 5.09
N SER A 218 -12.77 -11.09 3.96
CA SER A 218 -12.00 -10.40 2.93
C SER A 218 -12.48 -10.83 1.56
N THR A 219 -12.72 -9.88 0.66
CA THR A 219 -13.16 -10.13 -0.71
C THR A 219 -12.41 -9.20 -1.66
N LEU A 220 -11.82 -9.74 -2.73
CA LEU A 220 -11.28 -8.91 -3.81
C LEU A 220 -12.41 -8.54 -4.78
N TYR A 221 -12.48 -7.27 -5.19
CA TYR A 221 -13.42 -6.80 -6.23
C TYR A 221 -12.71 -6.42 -7.54
N ALA A 222 -11.39 -6.31 -7.51
CA ALA A 222 -10.56 -6.06 -8.69
C ALA A 222 -9.18 -6.68 -8.51
N GLN A 223 -8.51 -6.95 -9.64
CA GLN A 223 -7.10 -7.30 -9.64
C GLN A 223 -6.26 -6.08 -9.25
N ALA A 224 -5.22 -6.29 -8.45
CA ALA A 224 -4.26 -5.25 -8.09
C ALA A 224 -3.49 -4.72 -9.32
N ASP A 225 -3.41 -3.39 -9.44
CA ASP A 225 -2.51 -2.65 -10.34
C ASP A 225 -1.80 -1.57 -9.51
N GLU A 226 -0.90 -1.98 -8.62
CA GLU A 226 -0.27 -1.12 -7.61
C GLU A 226 0.35 0.16 -8.23
N ARG A 227 -0.08 1.34 -7.80
CA ARG A 227 0.41 2.69 -8.16
C ARG A 227 0.63 3.53 -6.89
N ARG A 228 1.38 3.00 -5.93
CA ARG A 228 1.54 3.63 -4.61
C ARG A 228 2.00 5.09 -4.73
N CYS A 229 1.35 5.99 -4.00
CA CYS A 229 1.66 7.42 -4.06
C CYS A 229 3.06 7.72 -3.50
N VAL A 230 3.94 8.30 -4.32
CA VAL A 230 5.31 8.66 -3.90
C VAL A 230 5.30 9.76 -2.83
N LEU A 231 4.38 10.73 -2.92
CA LEU A 231 4.27 11.83 -1.95
C LEU A 231 3.87 11.36 -0.54
N GLU A 232 3.20 10.21 -0.40
CA GLU A 232 2.91 9.62 0.91
C GLU A 232 4.21 9.34 1.67
N THR A 233 5.19 8.72 1.03
CA THR A 233 6.50 8.47 1.66
C THR A 233 7.32 9.74 1.81
N ILE A 234 7.40 10.57 0.77
CA ILE A 234 8.26 11.75 0.80
C ILE A 234 7.84 12.73 1.90
N TYR A 235 6.54 13.00 2.01
CA TYR A 235 6.07 14.11 2.84
C TYR A 235 4.88 13.76 3.74
N PHE A 236 3.84 13.12 3.19
CA PHE A 236 2.53 13.14 3.84
C PHE A 236 2.41 12.21 5.04
N SER A 237 2.94 10.99 4.97
CA SER A 237 2.89 10.01 6.07
C SER A 237 3.86 10.35 7.20
N LYS A 238 3.53 9.92 8.43
CA LYS A 238 4.42 10.04 9.58
C LYS A 238 5.57 9.05 9.53
N ASN A 239 6.71 9.47 10.05
CA ASN A 239 7.94 8.68 10.12
C ASN A 239 7.75 7.30 10.77
N GLU A 240 6.87 7.19 11.77
CA GLU A 240 6.61 5.93 12.48
C GLU A 240 5.70 4.95 11.73
N SER A 241 5.00 5.42 10.69
CA SER A 241 4.07 4.57 9.93
C SER A 241 4.82 3.56 9.09
N VAL A 242 4.16 2.43 8.81
CA VAL A 242 4.75 1.27 8.12
C VAL A 242 4.08 1.09 6.78
N HIS A 243 4.86 1.20 5.72
CA HIS A 243 4.50 1.01 4.32
C HIS A 243 5.48 -0.01 3.73
N ASP A 244 5.02 -1.02 2.99
CA ASP A 244 5.89 -2.06 2.38
C ASP A 244 6.78 -2.76 3.42
N GLY A 245 6.24 -2.98 4.62
CA GLY A 245 6.95 -3.60 5.74
C GLY A 245 8.11 -2.78 6.32
N GLN A 246 8.30 -1.53 5.89
CA GLN A 246 9.34 -0.63 6.37
C GLN A 246 8.72 0.65 6.95
N THR A 247 9.38 1.23 7.95
CA THR A 247 8.92 2.53 8.45
C THR A 247 9.19 3.62 7.41
N ILE A 248 8.33 4.63 7.34
CA ILE A 248 8.54 5.83 6.52
C ILE A 248 9.87 6.50 6.88
N ARG A 249 10.28 6.44 8.15
CA ARG A 249 11.58 6.91 8.62
C ARG A 249 12.73 6.28 7.83
N GLU A 250 12.76 4.95 7.72
CA GLU A 250 13.81 4.24 6.99
C GLU A 250 13.76 4.54 5.50
N GLN A 251 12.56 4.63 4.92
CA GLN A 251 12.42 4.99 3.51
C GLN A 251 12.96 6.41 3.23
N ARG A 252 12.65 7.39 4.08
CA ARG A 252 13.18 8.76 4.00
C ARG A 252 14.69 8.83 4.19
N ARG A 253 15.23 8.08 5.14
CA ARG A 253 16.69 7.95 5.32
C ARG A 253 17.33 7.44 4.03
N ARG A 254 16.73 6.44 3.37
CA ARG A 254 17.21 5.90 2.10
C ARG A 254 17.12 6.91 0.95
N LEU A 255 16.04 7.69 0.86
CA LEU A 255 15.93 8.81 -0.09
C LEU A 255 17.10 9.80 0.11
N GLY A 256 17.37 10.13 1.38
CA GLY A 256 18.49 10.97 1.79
C GLY A 256 19.86 10.46 1.37
N GLU A 257 20.13 9.16 1.57
CA GLU A 257 21.39 8.54 1.14
C GLU A 257 21.61 8.68 -0.37
N LEU A 258 20.55 8.49 -1.17
CA LEU A 258 20.65 8.52 -2.63
C LEU A 258 20.82 9.95 -3.16
N VAL A 259 20.08 10.95 -2.62
CA VAL A 259 20.29 12.35 -3.03
C VAL A 259 21.66 12.87 -2.55
N GLY A 260 22.13 12.41 -1.38
CA GLY A 260 23.48 12.69 -0.88
C GLY A 260 24.56 12.13 -1.81
N ALA A 261 24.40 10.90 -2.29
CA ALA A 261 25.30 10.31 -3.28
C ALA A 261 25.33 11.12 -4.58
N ARG A 262 24.17 11.52 -5.12
CA ARG A 262 24.07 12.39 -6.30
C ARG A 262 24.72 13.75 -6.07
N PHE A 263 24.57 14.34 -4.89
CA PHE A 263 25.25 15.59 -4.53
C PHE A 263 26.77 15.42 -4.50
N LYS A 264 27.28 14.30 -3.96
CA LYS A 264 28.73 14.00 -3.90
C LYS A 264 29.40 13.99 -5.28
N GLU A 265 28.68 13.57 -6.32
CA GLU A 265 29.16 13.56 -7.71
C GLU A 265 29.48 14.96 -8.24
N LYS A 266 28.85 16.02 -7.69
CA LYS A 266 29.12 17.42 -8.05
C LYS A 266 30.47 17.92 -7.53
N LYS A 267 31.13 17.18 -6.61
CA LYS A 267 32.44 17.53 -6.02
C LYS A 267 32.49 18.92 -5.38
N ILE A 268 31.35 19.36 -4.83
CA ILE A 268 31.23 20.60 -4.07
C ILE A 268 31.65 20.32 -2.62
N ALA A 269 32.56 21.13 -2.10
CA ALA A 269 32.99 21.02 -0.71
C ALA A 269 32.03 21.80 0.19
N ILE A 270 31.56 21.15 1.25
CA ILE A 270 30.64 21.72 2.24
C ILE A 270 31.20 21.53 3.65
N ASP A 271 30.74 22.34 4.59
CA ASP A 271 31.25 22.34 5.97
C ASP A 271 30.26 21.71 6.97
N CYS A 272 28.95 21.73 6.68
CA CYS A 272 27.95 21.03 7.49
C CYS A 272 26.65 20.74 6.72
N VAL A 273 25.98 19.66 7.12
CA VAL A 273 24.62 19.30 6.67
C VAL A 273 23.61 19.85 7.69
N ILE A 274 22.55 20.52 7.22
CA ILE A 274 21.53 21.14 8.08
C ILE A 274 20.13 20.69 7.60
N PRO A 275 19.31 20.07 8.47
CA PRO A 275 17.95 19.69 8.12
C PRO A 275 16.98 20.87 8.13
N ILE A 276 16.01 20.84 7.21
CA ILE A 276 14.82 21.68 7.23
C ILE A 276 13.63 20.86 7.76
N LEU A 277 13.22 21.11 9.01
CA LEU A 277 12.02 20.57 9.67
C LEU A 277 11.84 19.02 9.65
N ASN A 278 10.67 18.54 10.08
CA ASN A 278 10.39 17.16 10.50
C ASN A 278 10.67 16.06 9.46
N SER A 279 10.29 16.27 8.20
CA SER A 279 10.51 15.35 7.07
C SER A 279 11.96 15.43 6.57
N GLY A 280 12.48 16.65 6.37
CA GLY A 280 13.88 16.90 5.99
C GLY A 280 14.89 16.35 7.00
N LYS A 281 14.53 16.24 8.29
CA LYS A 281 15.38 15.66 9.33
C LYS A 281 15.77 14.22 9.06
N GLN A 282 14.85 13.34 8.66
CA GLN A 282 15.21 11.93 8.40
C GLN A 282 16.06 11.78 7.14
N MET A 283 15.78 12.60 6.14
CA MET A 283 16.59 12.60 4.92
C MET A 283 17.99 13.15 5.17
N SER A 284 18.14 14.20 5.97
CA SER A 284 19.45 14.76 6.32
C SER A 284 20.37 13.74 6.98
N ILE A 285 19.83 12.79 7.75
CA ILE A 285 20.60 11.68 8.34
C ILE A 285 21.16 10.78 7.23
N GLY A 286 20.35 10.51 6.20
CA GLY A 286 20.81 9.75 5.03
C GLY A 286 21.87 10.51 4.22
N VAL A 287 21.65 11.81 4.01
CA VAL A 287 22.61 12.69 3.31
C VAL A 287 23.94 12.74 4.07
N SER A 288 23.90 13.00 5.37
CA SER A 288 25.09 13.11 6.22
C SER A 288 25.87 11.79 6.25
N HIS A 289 25.18 10.65 6.25
CA HIS A 289 25.81 9.33 6.13
C HIS A 289 26.48 9.14 4.76
N ALA A 290 25.83 9.50 3.66
CA ALA A 290 26.42 9.38 2.31
C ALA A 290 27.64 10.30 2.08
N LEU A 291 27.66 11.44 2.77
CA LEU A 291 28.73 12.43 2.69
C LEU A 291 29.81 12.25 3.77
N GLU A 292 29.60 11.37 4.76
CA GLU A 292 30.50 11.17 5.91
C GLU A 292 30.72 12.47 6.69
N MET A 293 29.62 13.18 6.99
CA MET A 293 29.63 14.49 7.63
C MET A 293 28.66 14.57 8.81
N ASP A 294 28.89 15.56 9.68
CA ASP A 294 28.01 15.86 10.79
C ASP A 294 26.67 16.45 10.33
N ASN A 295 25.60 15.98 10.95
CA ASN A 295 24.26 16.52 10.80
C ASN A 295 23.99 17.56 11.90
N THR A 296 23.97 18.83 11.55
CA THR A 296 23.93 19.97 12.48
C THR A 296 22.54 20.58 12.55
N GLU A 297 21.92 20.58 13.73
CA GLU A 297 20.64 21.26 13.96
C GLU A 297 20.83 22.76 14.19
N ALA A 298 20.84 23.55 13.10
CA ALA A 298 20.94 25.01 13.15
C ALA A 298 19.59 25.73 12.93
N ILE A 299 18.51 24.99 12.66
CA ILE A 299 17.19 25.54 12.36
C ILE A 299 16.16 24.85 13.26
N SER A 300 15.37 25.64 13.99
CA SER A 300 14.30 25.15 14.88
C SER A 300 12.98 25.90 14.66
N ILE A 301 11.89 25.35 15.20
CA ILE A 301 10.57 25.99 15.16
C ILE A 301 10.45 26.92 16.38
N ALA A 302 9.97 28.15 16.18
CA ALA A 302 9.59 29.03 17.27
C ALA A 302 8.33 28.50 17.96
N THR A 303 8.48 27.83 19.11
CA THR A 303 7.39 27.15 19.83
C THR A 303 6.42 28.07 20.59
N GLU A 304 6.61 29.39 20.59
CA GLU A 304 5.90 30.32 21.49
C GLU A 304 5.12 31.48 20.84
N LEU A 305 4.67 31.37 19.59
CA LEU A 305 3.71 32.34 19.04
C LEU A 305 2.29 32.04 19.51
N ARG A 306 1.99 32.36 20.78
CA ARG A 306 0.61 32.64 21.19
C ARG A 306 0.18 33.89 20.42
N SER A 307 -0.82 33.76 19.56
CA SER A 307 -1.43 34.89 18.87
C SER A 307 -2.12 35.80 19.89
N PHE A 308 -1.37 36.70 20.53
CA PHE A 308 -1.99 37.84 21.20
C PHE A 308 -2.54 38.76 20.09
N ILE A 309 -3.83 39.01 20.18
CA ILE A 309 -4.70 39.69 19.21
C ILE A 309 -4.01 40.92 18.59
N GLN A 310 -3.84 40.93 17.26
CA GLN A 310 -3.56 42.14 16.49
C GLN A 310 -4.46 42.20 15.25
N ASN A 311 -5.38 43.17 15.26
CA ASN A 311 -6.47 43.35 14.31
C ASN A 311 -6.05 44.23 13.10
N THR A 312 -5.03 43.82 12.33
CA THR A 312 -4.74 44.47 11.04
C THR A 312 -4.29 43.46 9.96
N PRO A 313 -4.78 43.59 8.71
CA PRO A 313 -4.40 42.71 7.58
C PRO A 313 -2.90 42.66 7.27
N THR A 314 -2.16 43.73 7.59
CA THR A 314 -0.70 43.83 7.43
C THR A 314 0.09 42.90 8.37
N ALA A 315 -0.46 42.53 9.52
CA ALA A 315 0.22 41.68 10.52
C ALA A 315 0.28 40.18 10.13
N ARG A 316 -0.54 39.71 9.18
CA ARG A 316 -0.52 38.30 8.74
C ARG A 316 0.75 37.94 7.97
N THR A 317 1.34 38.90 7.26
CA THR A 317 2.59 38.70 6.51
C THR A 317 3.80 38.60 7.45
N GLU A 318 3.76 39.28 8.60
CA GLU A 318 4.83 39.24 9.62
C GLU A 318 4.84 37.93 10.43
N ILE A 319 3.69 37.28 10.65
CA ILE A 319 3.61 36.00 11.38
C ILE A 319 4.23 34.83 10.59
N VAL A 320 4.13 34.85 9.24
CA VAL A 320 4.80 33.85 8.39
C VAL A 320 6.33 33.95 8.54
N ASN A 321 6.84 35.16 8.76
CA ASN A 321 8.25 35.43 8.99
C ASN A 321 8.77 35.03 10.37
N GLN A 322 7.99 34.41 11.26
CA GLN A 322 8.46 34.06 12.62
C GLN A 322 8.43 32.55 12.95
N LYS A 323 8.13 31.66 11.99
CA LYS A 323 8.07 30.21 12.26
C LYS A 323 9.41 29.56 12.59
N HIS A 324 10.51 30.03 11.99
CA HIS A 324 11.84 29.44 12.12
C HIS A 324 12.79 30.35 12.89
N VAL A 325 13.56 29.75 13.79
CA VAL A 325 14.73 30.36 14.45
C VAL A 325 15.98 29.74 13.85
N VAL A 326 16.94 30.59 13.50
CA VAL A 326 18.21 30.21 12.87
C VAL A 326 19.34 30.50 13.86
N ASP A 327 20.15 29.48 14.16
CA ASP A 327 21.36 29.64 14.96
C ASP A 327 22.53 30.05 14.05
N GLY A 328 22.80 31.35 14.01
CA GLY A 328 23.87 31.92 13.20
C GLY A 328 25.27 31.39 13.53
N GLY A 329 25.52 30.93 14.76
CA GLY A 329 26.83 30.43 15.18
C GLY A 329 27.26 29.19 14.40
N TYR A 330 26.30 28.38 13.95
CA TYR A 330 26.59 27.21 13.11
C TYR A 330 26.71 27.54 11.62
N ILE A 331 26.31 28.74 11.18
CA ILE A 331 26.15 29.11 9.76
C ILE A 331 27.21 30.11 9.28
N GLN A 332 27.62 31.04 10.15
CA GLN A 332 28.48 32.17 9.77
C GLN A 332 29.78 31.71 9.08
N GLY A 333 30.00 32.20 7.86
CA GLY A 333 31.20 31.92 7.06
C GLY A 333 31.33 30.49 6.55
N LYS A 334 30.32 29.62 6.73
CA LYS A 334 30.34 28.23 6.30
C LYS A 334 29.61 28.01 4.98
N ARG A 335 30.03 26.97 4.25
CA ARG A 335 29.34 26.41 3.09
C ARG A 335 28.37 25.34 3.58
N ILE A 336 27.09 25.67 3.58
CA ILE A 336 26.06 24.85 4.23
C ILE A 336 25.28 24.03 3.20
N LEU A 337 24.93 22.79 3.53
CA LEU A 337 24.01 21.96 2.75
C LEU A 337 22.66 21.82 3.47
N LEU A 338 21.63 22.49 2.96
CA LEU A 338 20.27 22.41 3.47
C LEU A 338 19.55 21.18 2.90
N CYS A 339 18.87 20.41 3.74
CA CYS A 339 18.11 19.22 3.34
C CYS A 339 16.61 19.42 3.55
N ASP A 340 15.81 19.36 2.50
CA ASP A 340 14.34 19.47 2.54
C ASP A 340 13.66 18.37 1.72
N ASP A 341 12.39 18.04 2.01
CA ASP A 341 11.67 16.96 1.33
C ASP A 341 11.34 17.26 -0.13
N SER A 342 10.81 18.44 -0.39
CA SER A 342 10.26 18.80 -1.71
C SER A 342 10.17 20.32 -1.88
N LEU A 343 10.07 20.76 -3.13
CA LEU A 343 9.85 22.17 -3.47
C LEU A 343 8.55 22.32 -4.26
N VAL A 344 7.50 22.82 -3.60
CA VAL A 344 6.17 23.00 -4.20
C VAL A 344 5.94 24.46 -4.64
N ARG A 345 5.62 25.38 -3.71
CA ARG A 345 5.43 26.82 -3.99
C ARG A 345 6.72 27.65 -3.83
N GLY A 346 7.68 27.15 -3.06
CA GLY A 346 8.95 27.82 -2.73
C GLY A 346 8.86 29.04 -1.80
N THR A 347 7.67 29.48 -1.39
CA THR A 347 7.49 30.64 -0.49
C THR A 347 8.13 30.45 0.88
N SER A 348 7.87 29.32 1.54
CA SER A 348 8.43 28.98 2.86
C SER A 348 9.96 28.89 2.82
N LEU A 349 10.51 28.20 1.80
CA LEU A 349 11.95 28.06 1.62
C LEU A 349 12.62 29.41 1.32
N SER A 350 12.01 30.25 0.48
CA SER A 350 12.54 31.58 0.16
C SER A 350 12.60 32.49 1.41
N ALA A 351 11.58 32.45 2.25
CA ALA A 351 11.57 33.18 3.52
C ALA A 351 12.64 32.67 4.50
N LEU A 352 12.84 31.36 4.57
CA LEU A 352 13.91 30.77 5.39
C LEU A 352 15.30 31.16 4.88
N LEU A 353 15.53 31.11 3.57
CA LEU A 353 16.78 31.52 2.94
C LEU A 353 17.11 33.00 3.19
N ALA A 354 16.12 33.88 3.20
CA ALA A 354 16.32 35.29 3.55
C ALA A 354 16.90 35.45 4.96
N LYS A 355 16.35 34.72 5.94
CA LYS A 355 16.87 34.71 7.32
C LYS A 355 18.27 34.11 7.43
N ILE A 356 18.52 32.99 6.75
CA ILE A 356 19.82 32.33 6.76
C ILE A 356 20.91 33.29 6.27
N ARG A 357 20.62 34.10 5.24
CA ARG A 357 21.57 35.09 4.72
C ARG A 357 21.92 36.20 5.70
N GLU A 358 21.05 36.56 6.63
CA GLU A 358 21.34 37.54 7.70
C GLU A 358 22.51 37.08 8.59
N HIS A 359 22.80 35.77 8.61
CA HIS A 359 23.92 35.18 9.34
C HIS A 359 25.19 34.98 8.51
N ASN A 360 25.24 35.52 7.28
CA ASN A 360 26.42 35.54 6.40
C ASN A 360 27.10 34.16 6.17
N PRO A 361 26.40 33.15 5.64
CA PRO A 361 27.04 31.93 5.13
C PRO A 361 27.97 32.24 3.96
N ALA A 362 28.98 31.40 3.73
CA ALA A 362 29.87 31.52 2.57
C ALA A 362 29.19 31.04 1.29
N GLU A 363 28.55 29.86 1.34
CA GLU A 363 27.76 29.27 0.26
C GLU A 363 26.53 28.57 0.84
N ILE A 364 25.44 28.54 0.08
CA ILE A 364 24.21 27.82 0.42
C ILE A 364 23.94 26.80 -0.70
N HIS A 365 23.93 25.53 -0.35
CA HIS A 365 23.52 24.43 -1.22
C HIS A 365 22.25 23.80 -0.69
N ILE A 366 21.43 23.23 -1.58
CA ILE A 366 20.18 22.56 -1.21
C ILE A 366 20.11 21.18 -1.85
N VAL A 367 19.72 20.17 -1.07
CA VAL A 367 19.29 18.86 -1.56
C VAL A 367 17.81 18.64 -1.26
N LEU A 368 17.09 18.13 -2.26
CA LEU A 368 15.66 17.85 -2.20
C LEU A 368 15.45 16.35 -2.38
N GLY A 369 14.83 15.69 -1.40
CA GLY A 369 14.62 14.24 -1.42
C GLY A 369 13.43 13.78 -2.26
N SER A 370 12.99 14.61 -3.17
CA SER A 370 11.97 14.34 -4.18
C SER A 370 12.49 14.67 -5.57
N GLU A 371 11.76 14.19 -6.57
CA GLU A 371 11.82 14.77 -7.90
C GLU A 371 11.21 16.19 -7.90
N PRO A 372 11.43 16.99 -8.95
CA PRO A 372 10.74 18.28 -9.11
C PRO A 372 9.22 18.08 -9.23
N VAL A 373 8.44 18.75 -8.37
CA VAL A 373 6.97 18.77 -8.49
C VAL A 373 6.60 19.65 -9.67
N VAL A 374 6.01 19.05 -10.70
CA VAL A 374 5.76 19.71 -11.98
C VAL A 374 4.28 19.83 -12.33
N ASP A 375 3.41 19.05 -11.69
CA ASP A 375 1.98 19.08 -11.93
C ASP A 375 1.16 18.97 -10.63
N ILE A 376 -0.14 19.18 -10.75
CA ILE A 376 -1.10 19.04 -9.65
C ILE A 376 -1.31 17.57 -9.30
N CYS A 377 -2.03 17.29 -8.22
CA CYS A 377 -2.46 15.94 -7.87
C CYS A 377 -3.98 15.85 -7.98
N GLU A 378 -4.47 14.92 -8.80
CA GLU A 378 -5.90 14.66 -8.96
C GLU A 378 -6.41 13.53 -8.04
N TRP A 379 -5.54 12.98 -7.21
CA TRP A 379 -5.76 11.71 -6.52
C TRP A 379 -5.88 11.82 -5.00
N GLY A 380 -5.97 13.04 -4.45
CA GLY A 380 -6.22 13.27 -3.02
C GLY A 380 -5.06 13.86 -2.19
N ILE A 381 -3.99 14.35 -2.83
CA ILE A 381 -3.08 15.32 -2.18
C ILE A 381 -3.47 16.69 -2.71
N ASP A 382 -3.71 17.67 -1.84
CA ASP A 382 -3.94 19.05 -2.25
C ASP A 382 -2.59 19.71 -2.56
N LEU A 383 -2.34 19.86 -3.85
CA LEU A 383 -1.25 20.64 -4.42
C LEU A 383 -1.83 21.97 -4.94
N PRO A 384 -1.02 23.04 -4.96
CA PRO A 384 -1.48 24.33 -5.47
C PRO A 384 -1.80 24.26 -6.96
N THR A 385 -2.35 25.35 -7.53
CA THR A 385 -2.60 25.36 -8.98
C THR A 385 -1.28 25.21 -9.74
N ARG A 386 -1.35 24.73 -10.98
CA ARG A 386 -0.17 24.48 -11.81
C ARG A 386 0.69 25.75 -11.95
N GLU A 387 0.07 26.91 -12.08
CA GLU A 387 0.73 28.22 -12.20
C GLU A 387 1.43 28.66 -10.91
N GLU A 388 1.02 28.13 -9.76
CA GLU A 388 1.62 28.39 -8.45
C GLU A 388 2.80 27.45 -8.15
N LEU A 389 3.01 26.40 -8.94
CA LEU A 389 4.14 25.47 -8.77
C LEU A 389 5.46 26.13 -9.17
N PHE A 390 6.45 26.04 -8.29
CA PHE A 390 7.74 26.71 -8.44
C PHE A 390 8.47 26.28 -9.71
N VAL A 391 8.50 24.97 -9.99
CA VAL A 391 9.16 24.44 -11.19
C VAL A 391 8.39 24.81 -12.45
N PHE A 392 7.05 24.81 -12.42
CA PHE A 392 6.23 25.21 -13.56
C PHE A 392 6.46 26.66 -13.97
N GLN A 393 6.64 27.57 -12.99
CA GLN A 393 6.97 28.98 -13.25
C GLN A 393 8.35 29.17 -13.91
N LEU A 394 9.25 28.20 -13.78
CA LEU A 394 10.61 28.26 -14.32
C LEU A 394 10.75 27.52 -15.64
N LEU A 395 10.12 26.35 -15.78
CA LEU A 395 10.26 25.47 -16.92
C LEU A 395 8.99 24.64 -17.15
N GLN A 396 8.30 24.94 -18.26
CA GLN A 396 7.06 24.25 -18.65
C GLN A 396 7.32 23.05 -19.57
N THR A 397 8.41 23.05 -20.33
CA THR A 397 8.80 21.92 -21.19
C THR A 397 9.04 20.68 -20.35
N ARG A 398 8.52 19.52 -20.79
CA ARG A 398 8.70 18.21 -20.14
C ARG A 398 9.64 17.33 -20.96
N PRO A 399 10.48 16.51 -20.32
CA PRO A 399 11.24 15.49 -21.03
C PRO A 399 10.33 14.31 -21.37
N ASP A 400 10.76 13.45 -22.29
CA ASP A 400 10.30 12.06 -22.27
C ASP A 400 10.84 11.38 -21.00
N TRP A 401 9.94 11.08 -20.06
CA TRP A 401 10.27 10.46 -18.77
C TRP A 401 10.82 9.04 -18.88
N ASN A 402 10.68 8.40 -20.05
CA ASN A 402 11.27 7.09 -20.34
C ASN A 402 12.67 7.19 -20.97
N ASN A 403 13.07 8.38 -21.44
CA ASN A 403 14.40 8.65 -21.97
C ASN A 403 15.30 9.19 -20.86
N THR A 404 16.19 8.34 -20.35
CA THR A 404 17.06 8.68 -19.21
C THR A 404 17.98 9.86 -19.50
N GLU A 405 18.56 9.95 -20.70
CA GLU A 405 19.48 11.04 -21.06
C GLU A 405 18.75 12.38 -21.14
N GLU A 406 17.56 12.38 -21.73
CA GLU A 406 16.72 13.58 -21.85
C GLU A 406 16.22 14.05 -20.48
N TYR A 407 15.78 13.12 -19.63
CA TYR A 407 15.37 13.42 -18.27
C TYR A 407 16.51 14.01 -17.44
N GLU A 408 17.72 13.44 -17.49
CA GLU A 408 18.87 13.95 -16.73
C GLU A 408 19.31 15.34 -17.20
N ALA A 409 19.29 15.60 -18.51
CA ALA A 409 19.53 16.93 -19.07
C ALA A 409 18.47 17.94 -18.61
N TRP A 410 17.19 17.53 -18.60
CA TRP A 410 16.09 18.35 -18.11
C TRP A 410 16.21 18.63 -16.60
N LEU A 411 16.52 17.61 -15.79
CA LEU A 411 16.66 17.73 -14.34
C LEU A 411 17.80 18.69 -13.98
N SER A 412 18.93 18.58 -14.66
CA SER A 412 20.08 19.49 -14.50
C SER A 412 19.71 20.95 -14.83
N LYS A 413 18.88 21.16 -15.86
CA LYS A 413 18.35 22.49 -16.22
C LYS A 413 17.42 23.02 -15.14
N VAL A 414 16.53 22.19 -14.60
CA VAL A 414 15.64 22.57 -13.48
C VAL A 414 16.46 22.96 -12.24
N GLU A 415 17.44 22.15 -11.85
CA GLU A 415 18.35 22.43 -10.74
C GLU A 415 19.02 23.81 -10.89
N HIS A 416 19.56 24.12 -12.06
CA HIS A 416 20.17 25.42 -12.35
C HIS A 416 19.17 26.59 -12.23
N LEU A 417 17.98 26.45 -12.83
CA LEU A 417 16.94 27.50 -12.78
C LEU A 417 16.42 27.73 -11.36
N VAL A 418 16.25 26.66 -10.58
CA VAL A 418 15.80 26.73 -9.19
C VAL A 418 16.88 27.40 -8.34
N ALA A 419 18.14 27.00 -8.47
CA ALA A 419 19.26 27.63 -7.75
C ALA A 419 19.33 29.14 -8.03
N LYS A 420 19.24 29.52 -9.31
CA LYS A 420 19.22 30.93 -9.73
C LYS A 420 18.02 31.69 -9.15
N LYS A 421 16.82 31.10 -9.17
CA LYS A 421 15.60 31.74 -8.67
C LYS A 421 15.63 31.93 -7.15
N LEU A 422 16.16 30.95 -6.42
CA LEU A 422 16.32 31.01 -4.97
C LEU A 422 17.51 31.87 -4.54
N GLY A 423 18.48 32.11 -5.44
CA GLY A 423 19.72 32.84 -5.15
C GLY A 423 20.70 32.03 -4.30
N VAL A 424 20.78 30.73 -4.55
CA VAL A 424 21.68 29.78 -3.84
C VAL A 424 22.70 29.20 -4.80
N ASP A 425 23.81 28.69 -4.27
CA ASP A 425 24.97 28.26 -5.06
C ASP A 425 24.70 26.98 -5.85
N SER A 426 23.95 26.05 -5.28
CA SER A 426 23.49 24.86 -6.02
C SER A 426 22.24 24.24 -5.44
N VAL A 427 21.47 23.56 -6.30
CA VAL A 427 20.35 22.70 -5.92
C VAL A 427 20.57 21.32 -6.52
N THR A 428 20.21 20.26 -5.78
CA THR A 428 20.21 18.88 -6.26
C THR A 428 18.88 18.24 -5.91
N TYR A 429 18.15 17.75 -6.91
CA TYR A 429 16.95 16.95 -6.70
C TYR A 429 17.31 15.46 -6.67
N LEU A 430 16.49 14.66 -6.00
CA LEU A 430 16.53 13.22 -6.13
C LEU A 430 15.95 12.82 -7.49
N ASP A 431 16.64 11.95 -8.21
CA ASP A 431 16.20 11.49 -9.52
C ASP A 431 15.18 10.34 -9.44
N ARG A 432 14.48 10.14 -10.56
CA ARG A 432 13.41 9.15 -10.72
C ARG A 432 13.84 7.73 -10.40
N THR A 433 15.04 7.34 -10.84
CA THR A 433 15.58 5.99 -10.64
C THR A 433 15.98 5.75 -9.18
N SER A 434 16.51 6.78 -8.52
CA SER A 434 16.82 6.73 -7.10
C SER A 434 15.57 6.61 -6.23
N VAL A 435 14.46 7.27 -6.59
CA VAL A 435 13.17 7.05 -5.90
C VAL A 435 12.72 5.59 -6.03
N ASN A 436 12.80 4.99 -7.22
CA ASN A 436 12.46 3.56 -7.42
C ASN A 436 13.30 2.66 -6.50
N LYS A 437 14.62 2.93 -6.46
CA LYS A 437 15.57 2.19 -5.62
C LYS A 437 15.31 2.36 -4.12
N ALA A 438 14.93 3.56 -3.68
CA ALA A 438 14.61 3.82 -2.27
C ALA A 438 13.34 3.10 -1.83
N LEU A 439 12.29 3.15 -2.67
CA LEU A 439 10.98 2.56 -2.36
C LEU A 439 10.92 1.06 -2.70
N LYS A 440 11.94 0.51 -3.38
CA LYS A 440 12.00 -0.87 -3.87
C LYS A 440 10.77 -1.23 -4.72
N ARG A 441 10.34 -0.29 -5.55
CA ARG A 441 9.22 -0.43 -6.48
C ARG A 441 9.67 -0.04 -7.88
N SER A 442 9.14 -0.71 -8.90
CA SER A 442 9.40 -0.32 -10.29
C SER A 442 8.61 0.93 -10.68
N GLU A 443 8.98 1.53 -11.81
CA GLU A 443 8.39 2.78 -12.29
C GLU A 443 6.87 2.72 -12.42
N ASN A 444 6.34 1.63 -12.96
CA ASN A 444 4.91 1.39 -13.12
C ASN A 444 4.19 1.07 -11.80
N GLN A 445 4.91 0.80 -10.70
CA GLN A 445 4.31 0.49 -9.40
C GLN A 445 4.06 1.72 -8.52
N LEU A 446 4.33 2.91 -9.05
CA LEU A 446 4.31 4.18 -8.32
C LEU A 446 3.39 5.19 -9.03
N CYS A 447 2.57 5.89 -8.26
CA CYS A 447 1.90 7.09 -8.73
C CYS A 447 2.87 8.27 -8.62
N ARG A 448 3.22 8.81 -9.79
CA ARG A 448 4.10 9.98 -9.97
C ARG A 448 3.45 11.09 -10.78
N HIS A 449 2.12 11.12 -10.85
CA HIS A 449 1.38 12.08 -11.67
C HIS A 449 1.86 13.54 -11.46
N CYS A 450 1.99 13.97 -10.21
CA CYS A 450 2.49 15.31 -9.85
C CYS A 450 3.99 15.55 -10.17
N PHE A 451 4.75 14.49 -10.41
CA PHE A 451 6.15 14.51 -10.87
C PHE A 451 6.27 14.30 -12.39
N GLY A 452 5.15 14.31 -13.12
CA GLY A 452 5.11 14.15 -14.58
C GLY A 452 4.96 12.71 -15.07
N GLY A 453 4.77 11.75 -14.17
CA GLY A 453 4.41 10.37 -14.56
C GLY A 453 3.04 10.29 -15.25
N SER A 454 2.79 9.16 -15.89
CA SER A 454 1.49 8.87 -16.50
C SER A 454 0.36 8.91 -15.47
N ASP A 455 -0.87 9.08 -15.96
CA ASP A 455 -2.06 8.88 -15.14
C ASP A 455 -2.03 7.47 -14.51
N PRO A 456 -2.09 7.34 -13.17
CA PRO A 456 -2.13 6.04 -12.52
C PRO A 456 -3.45 5.28 -12.76
N ILE A 457 -4.52 5.96 -13.18
CA ILE A 457 -5.88 5.43 -13.37
C ILE A 457 -6.29 5.61 -14.85
N GLU A 458 -5.48 5.12 -15.78
CA GLU A 458 -5.79 5.21 -17.22
C GLU A 458 -6.85 4.18 -17.64
N ASN A 459 -6.84 2.99 -17.04
CA ASN A 459 -7.83 1.93 -17.26
C ASN A 459 -8.14 1.19 -15.96
N ASN A 460 -9.40 0.75 -15.81
CA ASN A 460 -9.75 -0.17 -14.74
C ASN A 460 -9.02 -1.51 -14.92
N PRO A 461 -8.35 -2.03 -13.88
CA PRO A 461 -7.87 -3.40 -13.92
C PRO A 461 -9.07 -4.37 -14.03
N PRO A 462 -8.83 -5.64 -14.41
CA PRO A 462 -9.89 -6.65 -14.43
C PRO A 462 -10.69 -6.65 -13.13
N THR A 463 -12.02 -6.54 -13.26
CA THR A 463 -12.94 -6.43 -12.11
C THR A 463 -13.74 -7.71 -11.95
N TYR A 464 -14.04 -8.06 -10.69
CA TYR A 464 -14.85 -9.22 -10.38
C TYR A 464 -16.31 -8.79 -10.24
N ARG A 465 -17.23 -9.57 -10.83
CA ARG A 465 -18.67 -9.38 -10.67
C ARG A 465 -19.20 -10.33 -9.61
N VAL A 466 -20.38 -10.03 -9.07
CA VAL A 466 -21.03 -10.85 -8.04
C VAL A 466 -21.17 -12.32 -8.52
N GLU A 467 -21.53 -12.53 -9.78
CA GLU A 467 -21.68 -13.86 -10.37
C GLU A 467 -20.33 -14.61 -10.45
N HIS A 468 -19.23 -13.89 -10.69
CA HIS A 468 -17.89 -14.47 -10.68
C HIS A 468 -17.51 -14.94 -9.28
N LEU A 469 -17.82 -14.15 -8.23
CA LEU A 469 -17.53 -14.54 -6.84
C LEU A 469 -18.36 -15.75 -6.39
N GLU A 470 -19.65 -15.80 -6.76
CA GLU A 470 -20.50 -16.97 -6.49
C GLU A 470 -20.01 -18.23 -7.21
N ALA A 471 -19.56 -18.09 -8.46
CA ALA A 471 -18.99 -19.19 -9.23
C ALA A 471 -17.66 -19.66 -8.62
N LEU A 472 -16.79 -18.74 -8.20
CA LEU A 472 -15.54 -19.03 -7.50
C LEU A 472 -15.78 -19.83 -6.21
N ARG A 473 -16.69 -19.39 -5.34
CA ARG A 473 -17.01 -20.06 -4.07
C ARG A 473 -17.45 -21.52 -4.24
N LYS A 474 -17.94 -21.90 -5.43
CA LYS A 474 -18.33 -23.28 -5.77
C LYS A 474 -17.19 -24.12 -6.33
N GLN A 475 -16.08 -23.51 -6.75
CA GLN A 475 -14.91 -24.22 -7.23
C GLN A 475 -14.28 -25.03 -6.09
N LYS A 476 -13.78 -26.21 -6.44
CA LYS A 476 -13.29 -27.21 -5.48
C LYS A 476 -11.78 -27.36 -5.55
N VAL A 477 -11.12 -27.29 -4.40
CA VAL A 477 -9.66 -27.40 -4.29
C VAL A 477 -9.27 -28.61 -3.45
N LEU A 478 -8.40 -29.46 -4.01
CA LEU A 478 -7.83 -30.62 -3.34
C LEU A 478 -6.32 -30.42 -3.13
N PHE A 479 -5.84 -30.61 -1.90
CA PHE A 479 -4.42 -30.37 -1.56
C PHE A 479 -3.62 -31.66 -1.51
N PHE A 480 -2.39 -31.66 -1.99
CA PHE A 480 -1.43 -32.76 -1.85
C PHE A 480 -0.22 -32.27 -1.05
N ALA A 481 0.13 -32.96 0.02
CA ALA A 481 1.26 -32.56 0.87
C ALA A 481 1.96 -33.75 1.54
N SER A 482 3.29 -33.69 1.64
CA SER A 482 4.15 -34.73 2.26
C SER A 482 4.88 -34.27 3.52
N GLY A 483 4.74 -33.00 3.92
CA GLY A 483 5.52 -32.36 4.98
C GLY A 483 4.72 -31.97 6.23
N SER A 484 5.15 -30.89 6.88
CA SER A 484 4.51 -30.30 8.07
C SER A 484 3.13 -29.71 7.80
N GLY A 485 2.80 -29.44 6.53
CA GLY A 485 1.51 -28.88 6.11
C GLY A 485 1.33 -27.38 6.32
N THR A 486 2.40 -26.62 6.60
CA THR A 486 2.29 -25.17 6.86
C THR A 486 1.76 -24.39 5.66
N ASN A 487 2.12 -24.78 4.43
CA ASN A 487 1.56 -24.17 3.22
C ASN A 487 0.05 -24.47 3.06
N VAL A 488 -0.40 -25.69 3.40
CA VAL A 488 -1.82 -26.06 3.38
C VAL A 488 -2.59 -25.25 4.42
N GLU A 489 -2.09 -25.16 5.65
CA GLU A 489 -2.68 -24.33 6.71
C GLU A 489 -2.81 -22.86 6.30
N ASN A 490 -1.75 -22.27 5.74
CA ASN A 490 -1.80 -20.89 5.27
C ASN A 490 -2.90 -20.68 4.23
N VAL A 491 -3.04 -21.60 3.26
CA VAL A 491 -4.09 -21.51 2.24
C VAL A 491 -5.49 -21.71 2.84
N LEU A 492 -5.66 -22.69 3.74
CA LEU A 492 -6.95 -22.94 4.42
C LEU A 492 -7.38 -21.75 5.27
N GLN A 493 -6.46 -21.12 6.00
CA GLN A 493 -6.74 -19.88 6.73
C GLN A 493 -7.21 -18.78 5.77
N GLN A 494 -6.55 -18.62 4.62
CA GLN A 494 -6.95 -17.60 3.64
C GLN A 494 -8.29 -17.91 2.95
N MET A 495 -8.64 -19.18 2.77
CA MET A 495 -9.99 -19.59 2.36
C MET A 495 -11.03 -19.25 3.44
N GLN A 496 -10.74 -19.53 4.71
CA GLN A 496 -11.62 -19.20 5.83
C GLN A 496 -11.82 -17.69 5.99
N ASP A 497 -10.76 -16.91 5.76
CA ASP A 497 -10.79 -15.44 5.77
C ASP A 497 -11.49 -14.85 4.52
N GLY A 498 -11.89 -15.68 3.54
CA GLY A 498 -12.54 -15.27 2.30
C GLY A 498 -11.60 -14.78 1.18
N LYS A 499 -10.29 -14.70 1.43
CA LYS A 499 -9.29 -14.22 0.46
C LYS A 499 -9.17 -15.12 -0.76
N ILE A 500 -9.37 -16.42 -0.57
CA ILE A 500 -9.49 -17.39 -1.66
C ILE A 500 -10.93 -17.87 -1.68
N LEU A 501 -11.64 -17.54 -2.75
CA LEU A 501 -13.03 -17.92 -2.91
C LEU A 501 -13.08 -19.30 -3.56
N ALA A 502 -12.95 -20.35 -2.75
CA ALA A 502 -13.14 -21.73 -3.16
C ALA A 502 -13.40 -22.63 -1.96
N LYS A 503 -13.91 -23.83 -2.22
CA LYS A 503 -14.17 -24.85 -1.22
C LYS A 503 -13.00 -25.84 -1.15
N PRO A 504 -12.31 -25.98 0.00
CA PRO A 504 -11.39 -27.10 0.19
C PRO A 504 -12.20 -28.40 0.32
N ILE A 505 -11.90 -29.40 -0.49
CA ILE A 505 -12.60 -30.70 -0.47
C ILE A 505 -11.79 -31.82 0.20
N GLY A 506 -10.51 -31.59 0.48
CA GLY A 506 -9.69 -32.54 1.22
C GLY A 506 -8.20 -32.28 1.12
N VAL A 507 -7.45 -33.07 1.88
CA VAL A 507 -6.00 -33.16 1.79
C VAL A 507 -5.60 -34.61 1.51
N VAL A 508 -4.76 -34.83 0.52
CA VAL A 508 -4.10 -36.09 0.23
C VAL A 508 -2.68 -36.03 0.76
N THR A 509 -2.29 -37.04 1.55
CA THR A 509 -0.93 -37.17 2.06
C THR A 509 -0.40 -38.59 1.89
N ASN A 510 0.92 -38.73 1.86
CA ASN A 510 1.60 -40.01 1.82
C ASN A 510 2.27 -40.38 3.15
N LYS A 511 2.02 -39.62 4.23
CA LYS A 511 2.56 -39.87 5.58
C LYS A 511 1.43 -39.99 6.60
N ARG A 512 1.46 -41.06 7.40
CA ARG A 512 0.47 -41.33 8.46
C ARG A 512 0.66 -40.53 9.74
N ASP A 513 1.83 -39.90 9.93
CA ASP A 513 2.18 -39.16 11.16
C ASP A 513 2.60 -37.69 10.83
N GLY A 514 2.15 -37.16 9.69
CA GLY A 514 2.50 -35.82 9.24
C GLY A 514 1.67 -34.72 9.91
N GLY A 515 2.30 -33.62 10.33
CA GLY A 515 1.62 -32.46 10.92
C GLY A 515 0.53 -31.82 10.03
N VAL A 516 0.48 -32.15 8.74
CA VAL A 516 -0.58 -31.69 7.83
C VAL A 516 -1.98 -32.18 8.23
N MET A 517 -2.11 -33.39 8.80
CA MET A 517 -3.42 -33.91 9.20
C MET A 517 -4.04 -33.12 10.35
N ASP A 518 -3.23 -32.78 11.36
CA ASP A 518 -3.69 -31.99 12.50
C ASP A 518 -4.08 -30.57 12.06
N ARG A 519 -3.27 -29.98 11.18
CA ARG A 519 -3.55 -28.67 10.60
C ARG A 519 -4.84 -28.68 9.78
N ALA A 520 -5.03 -29.65 8.87
CA ALA A 520 -6.25 -29.75 8.06
C ALA A 520 -7.50 -29.96 8.94
N ARG A 521 -7.40 -30.81 9.98
CA ARG A 521 -8.48 -31.05 10.94
C ARG A 521 -8.90 -29.79 11.68
N ALA A 522 -7.97 -28.88 12.01
CA ALA A 522 -8.29 -27.61 12.66
C ALA A 522 -9.21 -26.71 11.83
N PHE A 523 -9.24 -26.90 10.49
CA PHE A 523 -10.15 -26.20 9.57
C PHE A 523 -11.36 -27.06 9.15
N GLY A 524 -11.54 -28.24 9.75
CA GLY A 524 -12.63 -29.16 9.39
C GLY A 524 -12.45 -29.83 8.01
N VAL A 525 -11.21 -29.92 7.50
CA VAL A 525 -10.91 -30.53 6.19
C VAL A 525 -10.40 -31.96 6.39
N GLU A 526 -11.05 -32.93 5.73
CA GLU A 526 -10.67 -34.34 5.82
C GLU A 526 -9.31 -34.61 5.15
N THR A 527 -8.54 -35.53 5.73
CA THR A 527 -7.25 -35.97 5.17
C THR A 527 -7.28 -37.46 4.83
N THR A 528 -6.85 -37.81 3.62
CA THR A 528 -6.76 -39.18 3.12
C THR A 528 -5.29 -39.58 2.91
N VAL A 529 -4.90 -40.76 3.38
CA VAL A 529 -3.50 -41.23 3.34
C VAL A 529 -3.31 -42.36 2.32
N PHE A 530 -2.42 -42.17 1.34
CA PHE A 530 -2.01 -43.21 0.39
C PHE A 530 -0.51 -43.51 0.51
N SER A 531 -0.13 -44.77 0.80
CA SER A 531 1.25 -45.13 1.20
C SER A 531 1.91 -46.27 0.41
N ALA A 532 1.30 -46.76 -0.69
CA ALA A 532 1.70 -47.99 -1.38
C ALA A 532 2.14 -47.79 -2.85
N LYS A 533 2.69 -48.84 -3.48
CA LYS A 533 3.17 -48.89 -4.88
C LYS A 533 2.10 -48.55 -5.94
N THR A 534 0.81 -48.62 -5.62
CA THR A 534 -0.34 -48.34 -6.52
C THR A 534 -1.03 -47.01 -6.22
N TYR A 535 -0.38 -46.11 -5.47
CA TYR A 535 -1.05 -44.92 -4.92
C TYR A 535 -1.73 -44.02 -5.96
N GLU A 536 -1.25 -43.94 -7.20
CA GLU A 536 -1.83 -43.06 -8.22
C GLU A 536 -3.20 -43.55 -8.72
N LEU A 537 -3.40 -44.87 -8.86
CA LEU A 537 -4.69 -45.43 -9.21
C LEU A 537 -5.69 -45.23 -8.07
N ASP A 538 -5.25 -45.44 -6.83
CA ASP A 538 -6.08 -45.25 -5.64
C ASP A 538 -6.48 -43.76 -5.48
N ILE A 539 -5.55 -42.85 -5.75
CA ILE A 539 -5.81 -41.40 -5.78
C ILE A 539 -6.78 -41.04 -6.91
N LEU A 540 -6.61 -41.59 -8.12
CA LEU A 540 -7.53 -41.35 -9.23
C LEU A 540 -8.95 -41.81 -8.89
N SER A 541 -9.08 -43.03 -8.34
CA SER A 541 -10.37 -43.55 -7.88
C SER A 541 -10.97 -42.63 -6.82
N PHE A 542 -10.19 -42.21 -5.83
CA PHE A 542 -10.63 -41.25 -4.81
C PHE A 542 -11.11 -39.93 -5.39
N ILE A 543 -10.38 -39.36 -6.37
CA ILE A 543 -10.74 -38.10 -7.03
C ILE A 543 -12.07 -38.24 -7.79
N VAL A 544 -12.24 -39.33 -8.54
CA VAL A 544 -13.44 -39.58 -9.36
C VAL A 544 -14.66 -39.89 -8.48
N SER A 545 -14.47 -40.61 -7.37
CA SER A 545 -15.55 -40.99 -6.46
C SER A 545 -15.72 -40.06 -5.26
N HIS A 546 -15.09 -38.89 -5.27
CA HIS A 546 -15.10 -37.98 -4.13
C HIS A 546 -16.54 -37.47 -3.89
N PRO A 547 -17.04 -37.42 -2.63
CA PRO A 547 -18.45 -37.08 -2.34
C PRO A 547 -18.84 -35.66 -2.76
N GLU A 548 -17.90 -34.71 -2.74
CA GLU A 548 -18.09 -33.34 -3.22
C GLU A 548 -17.95 -33.23 -4.76
N GLY A 549 -17.67 -34.34 -5.43
CA GLY A 549 -17.36 -34.45 -6.86
C GLY A 549 -15.90 -34.12 -7.18
N ILE A 550 -15.59 -34.13 -8.48
CA ILE A 550 -14.24 -33.89 -9.00
C ILE A 550 -13.76 -32.46 -8.61
N PRO A 551 -12.50 -32.29 -8.14
CA PRO A 551 -11.90 -30.98 -7.86
C PRO A 551 -11.67 -30.19 -9.14
N ASP A 552 -11.74 -28.86 -9.06
CA ASP A 552 -11.35 -27.97 -10.15
C ASP A 552 -9.84 -27.76 -10.22
N VAL A 553 -9.20 -27.71 -9.04
CA VAL A 553 -7.76 -27.50 -8.89
C VAL A 553 -7.17 -28.48 -7.89
N ILE A 554 -6.04 -29.09 -8.24
CA ILE A 554 -5.19 -29.84 -7.32
C ILE A 554 -3.94 -29.01 -7.01
N VAL A 555 -3.65 -28.80 -5.73
CA VAL A 555 -2.53 -27.99 -5.26
C VAL A 555 -1.48 -28.88 -4.61
N LEU A 556 -0.32 -29.01 -5.25
CA LEU A 556 0.85 -29.68 -4.68
C LEU A 556 1.58 -28.70 -3.74
N ALA A 557 1.22 -28.73 -2.46
CA ALA A 557 1.74 -27.86 -1.41
C ALA A 557 2.83 -28.58 -0.59
N GLY A 558 4.00 -28.76 -1.19
CA GLY A 558 5.10 -29.54 -0.59
C GLY A 558 4.90 -31.05 -0.74
N TRP A 559 4.39 -31.48 -1.90
CA TRP A 559 4.26 -32.88 -2.29
C TRP A 559 5.61 -33.41 -2.78
N MET A 560 6.11 -34.50 -2.18
CA MET A 560 7.47 -35.02 -2.40
C MET A 560 7.49 -36.29 -3.28
N ARG A 561 6.48 -36.49 -4.13
CA ARG A 561 6.40 -37.61 -5.09
C ARG A 561 6.22 -37.08 -6.49
N ILE A 562 6.87 -37.71 -7.46
CA ILE A 562 6.67 -37.42 -8.88
C ILE A 562 5.36 -38.09 -9.31
N LEU A 563 4.49 -37.33 -9.98
CA LEU A 563 3.27 -37.85 -10.60
C LEU A 563 3.59 -38.37 -12.00
N SER A 564 3.14 -39.57 -12.35
CA SER A 564 3.36 -40.14 -13.69
C SER A 564 2.60 -39.39 -14.78
N ASP A 565 3.10 -39.40 -16.03
CA ASP A 565 2.40 -38.80 -17.17
C ASP A 565 1.02 -39.43 -17.37
N GLU A 566 0.87 -40.75 -17.14
CA GLU A 566 -0.43 -41.43 -17.22
C GLU A 566 -1.44 -40.86 -16.22
N PHE A 567 -1.00 -40.55 -15.00
CA PHE A 567 -1.85 -39.89 -14.00
C PHE A 567 -2.21 -38.47 -14.45
N LEU A 568 -1.22 -37.68 -14.90
CA LEU A 568 -1.43 -36.29 -15.33
C LEU A 568 -2.41 -36.19 -16.51
N GLU A 569 -2.28 -37.06 -17.52
CA GLU A 569 -3.19 -37.11 -18.67
C GLU A 569 -4.63 -37.48 -18.26
N LYS A 570 -4.79 -38.38 -17.29
CA LYS A 570 -6.12 -38.75 -16.77
C LYS A 570 -6.75 -37.58 -16.01
N ILE A 571 -5.98 -36.87 -15.18
CA ILE A 571 -6.46 -35.69 -14.46
C ILE A 571 -6.82 -34.55 -15.43
N GLU A 572 -6.02 -34.32 -16.47
CA GLU A 572 -6.30 -33.33 -17.49
C GLU A 572 -7.61 -33.63 -18.24
N LYS A 573 -7.87 -34.91 -18.58
CA LYS A 573 -9.14 -35.34 -19.20
C LYS A 573 -10.36 -35.12 -18.31
N LEU A 574 -10.18 -35.10 -16.99
CA LEU A 574 -11.22 -34.73 -16.03
C LEU A 574 -11.43 -33.21 -15.93
N GLY A 575 -10.66 -32.41 -16.67
CA GLY A 575 -10.74 -30.95 -16.67
C GLY A 575 -10.16 -30.30 -15.43
N VAL A 576 -9.28 -30.99 -14.70
CA VAL A 576 -8.70 -30.53 -13.43
C VAL A 576 -7.33 -29.91 -13.68
N THR A 577 -7.09 -28.74 -13.10
CA THR A 577 -5.79 -28.06 -13.20
C THR A 577 -4.90 -28.43 -12.02
N ILE A 578 -3.68 -28.91 -12.27
CA ILE A 578 -2.70 -29.18 -11.21
C ILE A 578 -1.70 -28.02 -11.14
N VAL A 579 -1.46 -27.49 -9.94
CA VAL A 579 -0.43 -26.49 -9.67
C VAL A 579 0.56 -27.00 -8.64
N ASN A 580 1.83 -26.65 -8.80
CA ASN A 580 2.90 -27.03 -7.89
C ASN A 580 3.62 -25.80 -7.34
N LEU A 581 3.86 -25.82 -6.03
CA LEU A 581 4.74 -24.87 -5.34
C LEU A 581 6.17 -25.40 -5.35
N HIS A 582 7.08 -24.67 -5.99
CA HIS A 582 8.50 -24.99 -6.07
C HIS A 582 9.35 -23.98 -5.28
N PRO A 583 10.21 -24.40 -4.34
CA PRO A 583 11.02 -23.52 -3.49
C PRO A 583 12.27 -22.96 -4.20
N ALA A 584 12.16 -22.66 -5.49
CA ALA A 584 13.17 -21.98 -6.30
C ALA A 584 12.51 -21.25 -7.49
N LEU A 585 13.28 -20.41 -8.18
CA LEU A 585 12.86 -19.76 -9.41
C LEU A 585 12.88 -20.74 -10.59
N LEU A 586 11.77 -20.83 -11.34
CA LEU A 586 11.67 -21.63 -12.56
C LEU A 586 11.45 -20.75 -13.80
N SER A 587 11.97 -21.23 -14.94
CA SER A 587 11.73 -20.66 -16.27
C SER A 587 10.41 -21.17 -16.89
N GLY A 588 9.89 -22.28 -16.37
CA GLY A 588 8.75 -23.02 -16.92
C GLY A 588 9.07 -23.92 -18.12
N LYS A 589 10.15 -23.62 -18.86
CA LYS A 589 10.56 -24.38 -20.06
C LYS A 589 11.78 -25.28 -19.86
N GLY A 590 12.43 -25.21 -18.69
CA GLY A 590 13.69 -25.91 -18.44
C GLY A 590 14.85 -25.32 -19.24
N ALA A 591 14.93 -24.00 -19.31
CA ALA A 591 15.96 -23.27 -20.04
C ALA A 591 17.34 -23.34 -19.36
N GLY A 592 17.43 -23.84 -18.13
CA GLY A 592 18.67 -23.91 -17.34
C GLY A 592 19.02 -22.61 -16.63
N PHE A 593 18.33 -21.52 -16.99
CA PHE A 593 18.47 -20.19 -16.38
C PHE A 593 17.12 -19.49 -16.27
N VAL A 594 17.02 -18.57 -15.31
CA VAL A 594 15.85 -17.72 -15.09
C VAL A 594 16.26 -16.25 -15.20
N ALA A 595 15.47 -15.46 -15.94
CA ALA A 595 15.63 -14.01 -15.98
C ALA A 595 15.03 -13.38 -14.72
N THR A 596 15.80 -12.49 -14.09
CA THR A 596 15.48 -11.83 -12.81
C THR A 596 15.87 -10.35 -12.84
N ALA A 597 15.46 -9.59 -11.82
CA ALA A 597 15.90 -8.20 -11.67
C ALA A 597 17.43 -8.06 -11.51
N ALA A 598 18.10 -9.12 -11.04
CA ALA A 598 19.55 -9.19 -10.89
C ALA A 598 20.27 -9.77 -12.12
N GLY A 599 19.58 -9.98 -13.24
CA GLY A 599 20.11 -10.61 -14.45
C GLY A 599 19.70 -12.08 -14.61
N ARG A 600 20.55 -12.90 -15.23
CA ARG A 600 20.29 -14.35 -15.43
C ARG A 600 20.89 -15.16 -14.29
N VAL A 601 20.05 -15.96 -13.62
CA VAL A 601 20.50 -16.87 -12.55
C VAL A 601 20.27 -18.33 -12.93
N PRO A 602 21.04 -19.29 -12.38
CA PRO A 602 20.82 -20.72 -12.61
C PRO A 602 19.42 -21.17 -12.19
N GLU A 603 18.81 -22.06 -12.99
CA GLU A 603 17.54 -22.70 -12.66
C GLU A 603 17.77 -23.97 -11.84
N LEU A 604 17.18 -24.05 -10.64
CA LEU A 604 17.32 -25.20 -9.73
C LEU A 604 16.05 -26.06 -9.70
N ARG A 605 16.23 -27.38 -9.78
CA ARG A 605 15.14 -28.38 -9.92
C ARG A 605 15.38 -29.57 -9.00
N GLY A 606 14.31 -30.29 -8.68
CA GLY A 606 14.36 -31.48 -7.82
C GLY A 606 14.29 -31.18 -6.32
N ALA A 607 14.76 -32.13 -5.51
CA ALA A 607 14.81 -31.99 -4.05
C ALA A 607 15.98 -31.09 -3.61
N ASP A 608 15.87 -30.50 -2.42
CA ASP A 608 16.93 -29.74 -1.75
C ASP A 608 17.42 -28.47 -2.47
N VAL A 609 16.57 -27.87 -3.32
CA VAL A 609 16.93 -26.67 -4.11
C VAL A 609 17.27 -25.45 -3.26
N ILE A 610 16.76 -25.35 -2.02
CA ILE A 610 17.12 -24.28 -1.09
C ILE A 610 18.57 -24.43 -0.63
N GLU A 611 18.99 -25.65 -0.31
CA GLU A 611 20.38 -25.95 0.07
C GLU A 611 21.33 -25.74 -1.12
N GLN A 612 20.94 -26.20 -2.31
CA GLN A 612 21.70 -25.94 -3.53
C GLN A 612 21.86 -24.44 -3.81
N ALA A 613 20.80 -23.64 -3.59
CA ALA A 613 20.87 -22.19 -3.72
C ALA A 613 21.81 -21.58 -2.68
N HIS A 614 21.74 -22.02 -1.42
CA HIS A 614 22.59 -21.54 -0.33
C HIS A 614 24.09 -21.80 -0.57
N GLN A 615 24.43 -22.95 -1.14
CA GLN A 615 25.82 -23.35 -1.42
C GLN A 615 26.44 -22.64 -2.63
N LYS A 616 25.63 -22.05 -3.53
CA LYS A 616 26.15 -21.34 -4.71
C LYS A 616 26.78 -20.00 -4.35
N PRO A 617 27.88 -19.57 -4.99
CA PRO A 617 28.46 -18.24 -4.78
C PRO A 617 27.43 -17.13 -4.99
N LEU A 618 27.43 -16.11 -4.12
CA LEU A 618 26.47 -15.00 -4.19
C LEU A 618 26.57 -14.24 -5.53
N ALA A 619 27.77 -14.12 -6.09
CA ALA A 619 27.99 -13.52 -7.41
C ALA A 619 27.34 -14.30 -8.57
N GLU A 620 27.19 -15.62 -8.44
CA GLU A 620 26.54 -16.46 -9.45
C GLU A 620 25.02 -16.53 -9.27
N MET A 621 24.56 -16.46 -8.03
CA MET A 621 23.14 -16.55 -7.69
C MET A 621 22.79 -15.54 -6.60
N PRO A 622 22.70 -14.24 -6.93
CA PRO A 622 22.37 -13.18 -5.98
C PRO A 622 20.90 -13.24 -5.52
N VAL A 623 20.05 -13.91 -6.29
CA VAL A 623 18.63 -14.08 -6.03
C VAL A 623 18.21 -15.56 -6.19
N THR A 624 17.33 -16.01 -5.31
CA THR A 624 16.54 -17.24 -5.44
C THR A 624 15.07 -16.88 -5.29
N GLY A 625 14.18 -17.78 -4.88
CA GLY A 625 12.79 -17.44 -4.64
C GLY A 625 11.88 -18.63 -4.53
N ALA A 626 10.61 -18.40 -4.81
CA ALA A 626 9.59 -19.44 -4.94
C ALA A 626 8.82 -19.25 -6.25
N THR A 627 8.35 -20.36 -6.83
CA THR A 627 7.55 -20.35 -8.05
C THR A 627 6.31 -21.22 -7.87
N VAL A 628 5.15 -20.73 -8.31
CA VAL A 628 3.99 -21.58 -8.55
C VAL A 628 3.81 -21.75 -10.05
N HIS A 629 3.76 -22.99 -10.50
CA HIS A 629 3.59 -23.32 -11.91
C HIS A 629 2.52 -24.39 -12.11
N GLN A 630 1.92 -24.40 -13.28
CA GLN A 630 1.05 -25.48 -13.71
C GLN A 630 1.88 -26.74 -13.97
N VAL A 631 1.40 -27.89 -13.52
CA VAL A 631 1.97 -29.20 -13.85
C VAL A 631 1.29 -29.70 -15.12
N LEU A 632 2.07 -30.03 -16.13
CA LEU A 632 1.59 -30.53 -17.42
C LEU A 632 2.12 -31.96 -17.65
N PRO A 633 1.42 -32.79 -18.45
CA PRO A 633 1.98 -34.02 -18.98
C PRO A 633 3.15 -33.65 -19.91
N ALA A 634 4.35 -33.77 -19.39
CA ALA A 634 5.58 -33.50 -20.09
C ALA A 634 6.63 -34.29 -19.31
N HIS A 635 7.34 -35.19 -19.98
CA HIS A 635 8.33 -36.13 -19.44
C HIS A 635 9.50 -35.51 -18.61
N LYS A 636 9.39 -34.26 -18.16
CA LYS A 636 10.31 -33.50 -17.32
C LYS A 636 9.57 -32.84 -16.14
N VAL A 637 10.01 -33.20 -14.93
CA VAL A 637 9.56 -32.61 -13.66
C VAL A 637 9.90 -31.10 -13.60
N ASP A 638 9.11 -30.33 -12.85
CA ASP A 638 9.27 -28.87 -12.65
C ASP A 638 9.17 -28.08 -13.97
N THR A 639 8.42 -28.59 -14.96
CA THR A 639 8.10 -27.86 -16.20
C THR A 639 6.62 -27.52 -16.27
N GLY A 640 6.30 -26.49 -17.04
CA GLY A 640 4.95 -26.00 -17.24
C GLY A 640 4.84 -24.49 -17.09
N ARG A 641 3.65 -23.97 -17.36
CA ARG A 641 3.38 -22.53 -17.34
C ARG A 641 3.61 -21.97 -15.93
N VAL A 642 4.54 -21.02 -15.79
CA VAL A 642 4.71 -20.27 -14.54
C VAL A 642 3.51 -19.35 -14.35
N ILE A 643 2.85 -19.46 -13.19
CA ILE A 643 1.68 -18.64 -12.81
C ILE A 643 2.14 -17.39 -12.08
N ILE A 644 3.04 -17.57 -11.13
CA ILE A 644 3.65 -16.50 -10.34
C ILE A 644 5.00 -16.97 -9.80
N LYS A 645 5.93 -16.03 -9.65
CA LYS A 645 7.21 -16.22 -8.97
C LYS A 645 7.51 -15.00 -8.11
N GLU A 646 8.21 -15.20 -7.00
CA GLU A 646 8.70 -14.11 -6.16
C GLU A 646 10.19 -14.28 -5.93
N GLU A 647 10.96 -13.21 -6.17
CA GLU A 647 12.40 -13.19 -5.99
C GLU A 647 12.77 -12.90 -4.52
N VAL A 648 13.70 -13.68 -3.98
CA VAL A 648 14.27 -13.50 -2.64
C VAL A 648 15.76 -13.26 -2.80
N ALA A 649 16.18 -12.01 -2.55
CA ALA A 649 17.60 -11.64 -2.56
C ALA A 649 18.37 -12.38 -1.46
N ARG A 650 19.47 -13.02 -1.82
CA ARG A 650 20.38 -13.69 -0.88
C ARG A 650 21.31 -12.67 -0.21
N ARG A 651 21.81 -12.99 0.98
CA ARG A 651 22.77 -12.15 1.71
C ARG A 651 24.06 -12.93 1.97
N GLU A 652 25.17 -12.21 2.11
CA GLU A 652 26.53 -12.78 2.16
C GLU A 652 26.76 -13.69 3.38
N ASP A 653 26.19 -13.33 4.54
CA ASP A 653 26.35 -14.07 5.81
C ASP A 653 25.05 -14.78 6.27
N GLU A 654 24.11 -15.05 5.35
CA GLU A 654 22.84 -15.67 5.71
C GLU A 654 22.96 -17.18 5.92
N THR A 655 22.41 -17.68 7.02
CA THR A 655 22.34 -19.12 7.31
C THR A 655 21.29 -19.80 6.42
N LEU A 656 21.45 -21.12 6.21
CA LEU A 656 20.46 -21.91 5.47
C LEU A 656 19.05 -21.79 6.07
N ALA A 657 18.96 -21.75 7.41
CA ALA A 657 17.69 -21.62 8.13
C ALA A 657 17.01 -20.26 7.87
N GLU A 658 17.78 -19.17 7.87
CA GLU A 658 17.26 -17.82 7.57
C GLU A 658 16.78 -17.71 6.12
N LEU A 659 17.56 -18.23 5.17
CA LEU A 659 17.17 -18.26 3.76
C LEU A 659 15.90 -19.10 3.57
N THR A 660 15.84 -20.28 4.18
CA THR A 660 14.67 -21.18 4.16
C THR A 660 13.43 -20.46 4.70
N ALA A 661 13.55 -19.80 5.85
CA ALA A 661 12.44 -19.05 6.45
C ALA A 661 11.93 -17.92 5.54
N ARG A 662 12.83 -17.23 4.82
CA ARG A 662 12.45 -16.17 3.88
C ARG A 662 11.81 -16.69 2.60
N ILE A 663 12.29 -17.83 2.09
CA ILE A 663 11.65 -18.52 0.95
C ILE A 663 10.25 -18.98 1.35
N HIS A 664 10.07 -19.61 2.51
CA HIS A 664 8.73 -19.98 3.01
C HIS A 664 7.80 -18.76 3.17
N LYS A 665 8.32 -17.61 3.61
CA LYS A 665 7.52 -16.37 3.61
C LYS A 665 7.06 -15.95 2.22
N ALA A 666 7.89 -16.14 1.19
CA ALA A 666 7.50 -15.91 -0.20
C ALA A 666 6.45 -16.94 -0.66
N GLU A 667 6.62 -18.22 -0.31
CA GLU A 667 5.62 -19.27 -0.59
C GLU A 667 4.24 -18.93 -0.01
N TYR A 668 4.20 -18.48 1.25
CA TYR A 668 2.96 -18.09 1.93
C TYR A 668 2.26 -16.91 1.25
N ARG A 669 2.99 -16.06 0.54
CA ARG A 669 2.43 -14.96 -0.26
C ARG A 669 1.94 -15.46 -1.62
N ILE A 670 2.78 -16.15 -2.38
CA ILE A 670 2.48 -16.44 -3.78
C ILE A 670 1.51 -17.60 -4.01
N LEU A 671 1.49 -18.62 -3.15
CA LEU A 671 0.64 -19.81 -3.34
C LEU A 671 -0.86 -19.48 -3.33
N PRO A 672 -1.39 -18.77 -2.32
CA PRO A 672 -2.77 -18.27 -2.31
C PRO A 672 -3.15 -17.48 -3.57
N ILE A 673 -2.28 -16.54 -3.98
CA ILE A 673 -2.48 -15.70 -5.15
C ILE A 673 -2.56 -16.55 -6.42
N ALA A 674 -1.68 -17.54 -6.56
CA ALA A 674 -1.67 -18.45 -7.69
C ALA A 674 -2.96 -19.29 -7.79
N ILE A 675 -3.43 -19.81 -6.65
CA ILE A 675 -4.68 -20.57 -6.57
C ILE A 675 -5.84 -19.70 -7.03
N GLN A 676 -5.97 -18.50 -6.46
CA GLN A 676 -7.03 -17.56 -6.83
C GLN A 676 -6.97 -17.18 -8.32
N ARG A 677 -5.77 -16.92 -8.88
CA ARG A 677 -5.59 -16.65 -10.32
C ARG A 677 -6.06 -17.79 -11.20
N ILE A 678 -5.70 -19.04 -10.87
CA ILE A 678 -6.11 -20.21 -11.66
C ILE A 678 -7.63 -20.41 -11.58
N LEU A 679 -8.22 -20.25 -10.40
CA LEU A 679 -9.67 -20.32 -10.25
C LEU A 679 -10.39 -19.26 -11.08
N LEU A 680 -9.84 -18.05 -11.16
CA LEU A 680 -10.35 -16.97 -12.01
C LEU A 680 -10.20 -17.25 -13.49
N GLU A 681 -9.03 -17.73 -13.94
CA GLU A 681 -8.78 -18.09 -15.34
C GLU A 681 -9.80 -19.14 -15.83
N ARG A 682 -10.16 -20.10 -14.97
CA ARG A 682 -11.16 -21.14 -15.27
C ARG A 682 -12.57 -20.56 -15.49
N LEU A 683 -12.88 -19.41 -14.91
CA LEU A 683 -14.17 -18.75 -15.07
C LEU A 683 -14.26 -17.88 -16.33
N LYS A 684 -13.17 -17.72 -17.10
CA LYS A 684 -13.08 -16.84 -18.29
C LYS A 684 -13.57 -15.42 -18.01
N VAL A 685 -13.17 -14.86 -16.86
CA VAL A 685 -13.46 -13.47 -16.46
C VAL A 685 -12.83 -12.45 -17.39
#